data_AF-I3EID9-F1
#
_entry.id   AF-I3EID9-F1
#
_cell.length_a   1.000
_cell.length_b   1.000
_cell.length_c   1.000
_cell.angle_alpha   90.00
_cell.angle_beta   90.00
_cell.angle_gamma   90.00
#
_symmetry.space_group_name_H-M   'P 1'
#
loop_
_entity.id
_entity.type
_entity.pdbx_description
1 polymer ?
#
loop_
_entity_poly.entity_id
_entity_poly.type
_entity_poly.pdbx_seq_one_letter_code
_entity_poly.pdbx_strand_id
1 'polypeptide(L)'
;MHLKSIMPEENGELIAQTETEEIIDFFKQFCRCTLLSGICDFAEPTTQEDFSIGDFLNSANFLIQSYIYEYIEDIHQYKQLVKSTLELLEDLYESSKKTSIIPKSTETVKNSLFIPIDGIAVEEVLIKEFCGFKSKLDCAAIIPFINNASVYPYTRIPEYTQMNTESMPDETSYYNDHVETMLLNLFCTFTYNPEDMKHSTAHITNPSDALVKFFDKYSTPNECATQEMHRDWSEIVSNLNNPNIIYNRNNGNSLFGGLINILYVIYELTQSTDVLNGIDFIFRNCSADDEILAIDIPAVSDYLQYVFGLLTVNRTLNIYSFDLTHVKRINGSLDIRGKIAMKLSNGHVSSDIELDISSKFCEFRVVSGISHLSQDMCDDIIQITGNHLPPNSYTAYIIYNYISNNFNYATPTIDNNIEPISVNVNIPEITPSITPNEIFLFGPIESLKYKSSILMDFLINNSSANLPINTGMERFTENIIGSVSLNIERERTQILSKCIYNLNYIKYYPKINYFVHNLTDFTYNSIKLILIDIIQGDYPTQSVVSSLNYVFMHPICSKYAFEIFEPKTIFLHLFSTLTKKYELPRLYNVLANMDKVLASKDKTALNNIYLTWLSYACGNPKYSCTQIGYIYSFIDYKKLSTEFANSAALNGNINFNEILSSLELEKDSLVANNENGKEKYENIIKYLKNASALINEYLEYNPRLSKKRKCTDI
;
A
#
# COMPACT_ATOMS: atom_id res chain seq x y z
N MET A 1 22.55 9.72 0.31
CA MET A 1 23.87 10.35 0.11
C MET A 1 24.86 9.42 0.80
N HIS A 2 25.52 8.54 0.05
CA HIS A 2 26.59 7.68 0.59
C HIS A 2 27.85 8.06 -0.16
N LEU A 3 28.88 8.46 0.59
CA LEU A 3 30.23 8.65 0.10
C LEU A 3 30.82 7.30 -0.27
N LYS A 4 31.55 7.26 -1.38
CA LYS A 4 32.35 6.09 -1.79
C LYS A 4 33.19 5.62 -0.61
N SER A 5 33.17 4.30 -0.37
CA SER A 5 34.02 3.58 0.58
C SER A 5 35.38 4.25 0.78
N ILE A 6 35.59 4.83 1.96
CA ILE A 6 36.90 5.36 2.34
C ILE A 6 37.67 4.21 3.01
N MET A 7 38.36 3.41 2.19
CA MET A 7 39.55 2.69 2.64
C MET A 7 40.78 3.56 2.33
N PRO A 8 41.89 3.42 3.09
CA PRO A 8 43.01 4.34 2.98
C PRO A 8 43.65 4.25 1.59
N GLU A 9 44.01 5.40 1.02
CA GLU A 9 45.03 5.41 -0.03
C GLU A 9 46.28 4.70 0.50
N GLU A 10 46.99 4.00 -0.39
CA GLU A 10 48.20 3.19 -0.13
C GLU A 10 49.36 3.93 0.57
N ASN A 11 49.19 5.22 0.93
CA ASN A 11 50.21 6.13 1.41
C ASN A 11 50.07 6.57 2.88
N GLY A 12 49.04 6.14 3.61
CA GLY A 12 48.95 6.38 5.07
C GLY A 12 48.70 7.83 5.51
N GLU A 13 48.11 8.67 4.66
CA GLU A 13 47.61 9.98 5.08
C GLU A 13 46.33 9.83 5.92
N LEU A 14 46.30 10.50 7.07
CA LEU A 14 45.13 10.56 7.94
C LEU A 14 44.05 11.41 7.27
N ILE A 15 43.00 10.76 6.77
CA ILE A 15 41.82 11.44 6.22
C ILE A 15 41.02 12.02 7.38
N ALA A 16 40.81 13.34 7.38
CA ALA A 16 39.94 14.01 8.34
C ALA A 16 38.49 13.53 8.13
N GLN A 17 37.88 12.96 9.18
CA GLN A 17 36.52 12.42 9.15
C GLN A 17 35.49 13.53 9.41
N THR A 18 35.48 14.56 8.56
CA THR A 18 34.78 15.83 8.82
C THR A 18 33.28 15.65 9.02
N GLU A 19 32.63 14.77 8.25
CA GLU A 19 31.20 14.46 8.43
C GLU A 19 30.92 13.75 9.77
N THR A 20 31.76 12.79 10.15
CA THR A 20 31.66 12.13 11.46
C THR A 20 31.85 13.15 12.59
N GLU A 21 32.81 14.07 12.46
CA GLU A 21 33.02 15.17 13.40
C GLU A 21 31.79 16.08 13.50
N GLU A 22 31.20 16.47 12.36
CA GLU A 22 29.98 17.28 12.29
C GLU A 22 28.79 16.58 12.96
N ILE A 23 28.62 15.28 12.77
CA ILE A 23 27.54 14.49 13.38
C ILE A 23 27.74 14.38 14.89
N ILE A 24 28.96 14.08 15.33
CA ILE A 24 29.29 14.03 16.75
C ILE A 24 29.05 15.41 17.39
N ASP A 25 29.46 16.48 16.73
CA ASP A 25 29.26 17.84 17.22
C ASP A 25 27.79 18.25 17.20
N PHE A 26 27.01 17.80 16.22
CA PHE A 26 25.56 17.92 16.21
C PHE A 26 24.96 17.27 17.46
N PHE A 27 25.29 16.01 17.78
CA PHE A 27 24.76 15.34 18.97
C PHE A 27 25.25 15.96 20.29
N LYS A 28 26.51 16.42 20.36
CA LYS A 28 27.00 17.18 21.52
C LYS A 28 26.22 18.48 21.73
N GLN A 29 25.93 19.21 20.66
CA GLN A 29 25.13 20.43 20.71
C GLN A 29 23.67 20.12 21.07
N PHE A 30 23.13 19.06 20.48
CA PHE A 30 21.79 18.54 20.72
C PHE A 30 21.56 18.25 22.21
N CYS A 31 22.45 17.46 22.84
CA CYS A 31 22.36 17.13 24.27
C CYS A 31 22.48 18.34 25.22
N ARG A 32 23.00 19.49 24.74
CA ARG A 32 23.15 20.72 25.52
C ARG A 32 21.99 21.71 25.30
N CYS A 33 21.12 21.47 24.32
CA CYS A 33 20.06 22.39 23.94
C CYS A 33 18.82 22.22 24.82
N THR A 34 18.51 23.22 25.66
CA THR A 34 17.34 23.20 26.56
C THR A 34 16.00 23.23 25.83
N LEU A 35 15.95 23.70 24.58
CA LEU A 35 14.75 23.67 23.72
C LEU A 35 14.38 22.26 23.25
N LEU A 36 15.32 21.32 23.30
CA LEU A 36 15.17 19.93 22.84
C LEU A 36 15.24 18.94 24.01
N SER A 37 15.21 19.41 25.26
CA SER A 37 15.32 18.56 26.45
C SER A 37 14.23 17.48 26.50
N GLY A 38 13.04 17.76 25.96
CA GLY A 38 11.95 16.79 25.84
C GLY A 38 12.24 15.57 24.95
N ILE A 39 13.21 15.68 24.02
CA ILE A 39 13.64 14.55 23.18
C ILE A 39 14.68 13.69 23.90
N CYS A 40 15.47 14.30 24.79
CA CYS A 40 16.35 13.57 25.71
C CYS A 40 15.58 12.82 26.81
N ASP A 41 14.28 13.11 26.99
CA ASP A 41 13.40 12.38 27.90
C ASP A 41 12.94 11.03 27.32
N PHE A 42 13.05 10.83 26.00
CA PHE A 42 12.74 9.54 25.38
C PHE A 42 13.84 8.51 25.68
N ALA A 43 13.42 7.39 26.24
CA ALA A 43 14.28 6.29 26.63
C ALA A 43 13.88 5.00 25.90
N GLU A 44 14.71 3.97 26.04
CA GLU A 44 14.32 2.61 25.65
C GLU A 44 13.06 2.19 26.43
N PRO A 45 12.09 1.57 25.74
CA PRO A 45 10.82 1.21 26.36
C PRO A 45 11.01 0.12 27.41
N THR A 46 10.36 0.32 28.56
CA THR A 46 10.41 -0.62 29.70
C THR A 46 9.14 -1.46 29.84
N THR A 47 8.11 -1.10 29.07
CA THR A 47 6.81 -1.77 29.01
C THR A 47 6.35 -1.92 27.56
N GLN A 48 5.41 -2.83 27.32
CA GLN A 48 4.79 -3.00 26.00
C GLN A 48 3.99 -1.76 25.61
N GLU A 49 3.34 -1.09 26.56
CA GLU A 49 2.62 0.16 26.30
C GLU A 49 3.57 1.27 25.84
N ASP A 50 4.73 1.44 26.49
CA ASP A 50 5.75 2.42 26.08
C ASP A 50 6.27 2.12 24.67
N PHE A 51 6.54 0.83 24.38
CA PHE A 51 7.00 0.41 23.06
C PHE A 51 5.96 0.75 22.00
N SER A 52 4.68 0.47 22.27
CA SER A 52 3.59 0.60 21.30
C SER A 52 3.32 2.05 20.88
N ILE A 53 3.72 3.04 21.68
CA ILE A 53 3.64 4.47 21.34
C ILE A 53 4.78 4.89 20.38
N GLY A 54 5.89 4.17 20.37
CA GLY A 54 7.00 4.38 19.43
C GLY A 54 7.86 5.62 19.70
N ASP A 55 7.66 6.32 20.82
CA ASP A 55 8.40 7.55 21.12
C ASP A 55 9.92 7.36 21.22
N PHE A 56 10.37 6.14 21.56
CA PHE A 56 11.78 5.76 21.57
C PHE A 56 12.47 5.93 20.21
N LEU A 57 11.72 5.91 19.10
CA LEU A 57 12.24 6.15 17.74
C LEU A 57 12.83 7.56 17.58
N ASN A 58 12.42 8.52 18.43
CA ASN A 58 12.99 9.87 18.45
C ASN A 58 14.10 10.04 19.50
N SER A 59 14.46 8.99 20.25
CA SER A 59 15.55 9.08 21.22
C SER A 59 16.89 9.27 20.52
N ALA A 60 17.79 10.05 21.15
CA ALA A 60 19.14 10.23 20.62
C ALA A 60 19.88 8.89 20.45
N ASN A 61 19.65 7.95 21.37
CA ASN A 61 20.24 6.61 21.31
C ASN A 61 19.81 5.87 20.04
N PHE A 62 18.50 5.80 19.76
CA PHE A 62 17.98 5.10 18.58
C PHE A 62 18.50 5.72 17.28
N LEU A 63 18.53 7.06 17.19
CA LEU A 63 19.02 7.76 16.00
C LEU A 63 20.51 7.52 15.75
N ILE A 64 21.34 7.52 16.81
CA ILE A 64 22.78 7.21 16.72
C ILE A 64 22.98 5.74 16.32
N GLN A 65 22.25 4.82 16.94
CA GLN A 65 22.31 3.39 16.60
C GLN A 65 21.95 3.15 15.13
N SER A 66 20.87 3.78 14.65
CA SER A 66 20.44 3.70 13.26
C SER A 66 21.49 4.25 12.31
N TYR A 67 22.11 5.38 12.64
CA TYR A 67 23.20 5.94 11.85
C TYR A 67 24.40 4.98 11.78
N ILE A 68 24.85 4.45 12.93
CA ILE A 68 26.01 3.54 12.98
C ILE A 68 25.73 2.24 12.22
N TYR A 69 24.51 1.71 12.30
CA TYR A 69 24.08 0.51 11.59
C TYR A 69 24.30 0.62 10.08
N GLU A 70 24.02 1.78 9.48
CA GLU A 70 24.24 2.03 8.03
C GLU A 70 25.71 1.96 7.59
N TYR A 71 26.68 1.96 8.52
CA TYR A 71 28.12 1.86 8.23
C TYR A 71 28.74 0.52 8.65
N ILE A 72 27.96 -0.38 9.24
CA ILE A 72 28.42 -1.71 9.61
C ILE A 72 27.98 -2.67 8.51
N GLU A 73 28.93 -3.12 7.71
CA GLU A 73 28.67 -4.04 6.59
C GLU A 73 28.69 -5.51 7.04
N ASP A 74 29.46 -5.83 8.08
CA ASP A 74 29.63 -7.21 8.52
C ASP A 74 29.88 -7.39 10.03
N ILE A 75 29.86 -8.66 10.46
CA ILE A 75 30.09 -9.06 11.85
C ILE A 75 31.51 -8.74 12.35
N HIS A 76 32.50 -8.66 11.46
CA HIS A 76 33.87 -8.32 11.84
C HIS A 76 33.98 -6.83 12.19
N GLN A 77 33.42 -5.94 11.36
CA GLN A 77 33.33 -4.52 11.62
C GLN A 77 32.59 -4.24 12.94
N TYR A 78 31.47 -4.92 13.19
CA TYR A 78 30.75 -4.82 14.46
C TYR A 78 31.62 -5.23 15.67
N LYS A 79 32.29 -6.39 15.59
CA LYS A 79 33.19 -6.85 16.66
C LYS A 79 34.34 -5.88 16.89
N GLN A 80 34.88 -5.30 15.82
CA GLN A 80 35.93 -4.30 15.91
C GLN A 80 35.44 -3.03 16.60
N LEU A 81 34.25 -2.53 16.26
CA LEU A 81 33.62 -1.39 16.93
C LEU A 81 33.47 -1.62 18.43
N VAL A 82 32.90 -2.78 18.82
CA VAL A 82 32.71 -3.15 20.24
C VAL A 82 34.05 -3.21 20.97
N LYS A 83 35.05 -3.87 20.37
CA LYS A 83 36.39 -4.01 20.93
C LYS A 83 37.09 -2.65 21.09
N SER A 84 37.11 -1.83 20.06
CA SER A 84 37.73 -0.51 20.09
C SER A 84 37.05 0.41 21.10
N THR A 85 35.72 0.32 21.24
CA THR A 85 34.97 1.08 22.26
C THR A 85 35.40 0.69 23.67
N LEU A 86 35.53 -0.62 23.93
CA LEU A 86 35.98 -1.12 25.24
C LEU A 86 37.42 -0.68 25.53
N GLU A 87 38.35 -0.84 24.58
CA GLU A 87 39.75 -0.45 24.72
C GLU A 87 39.87 1.06 25.00
N LEU A 88 39.14 1.91 24.27
CA LEU A 88 39.12 3.36 24.50
C LEU A 88 38.61 3.72 25.90
N LEU A 89 37.54 3.07 26.37
CA LEU A 89 37.00 3.31 27.71
C LEU A 89 37.98 2.87 28.81
N GLU A 90 38.70 1.77 28.59
CA GLU A 90 39.74 1.29 29.51
C GLU A 90 40.95 2.22 29.56
N ASP A 91 41.41 2.72 28.41
CA ASP A 91 42.48 3.71 28.32
C ASP A 91 42.09 5.04 28.99
N LEU A 92 40.85 5.50 28.79
CA LEU A 92 40.30 6.67 29.48
C LEU A 92 40.21 6.47 30.99
N TYR A 93 39.81 5.27 31.42
CA TYR A 93 39.75 4.93 32.84
C TYR A 93 41.15 4.91 33.48
N GLU A 94 42.13 4.25 32.85
CA GLU A 94 43.51 4.15 33.35
C GLU A 94 44.25 5.50 33.30
N SER A 95 44.03 6.33 32.28
CA SER A 95 44.56 7.69 32.24
C SER A 95 43.97 8.57 33.34
N SER A 96 42.66 8.45 33.62
CA SER A 96 41.98 9.21 34.68
C SER A 96 42.49 8.89 36.10
N LYS A 97 42.84 7.63 36.36
CA LYS A 97 43.49 7.20 37.62
C LYS A 97 44.83 7.90 37.85
N LYS A 98 45.64 8.10 36.81
CA LYS A 98 46.95 8.77 36.90
C LYS A 98 46.83 10.26 37.26
N THR A 99 45.70 10.89 36.93
CA THR A 99 45.45 12.31 37.20
C THR A 99 44.70 12.58 38.52
N SER A 100 44.39 11.55 39.34
CA SER A 100 43.62 11.67 40.61
C SER A 100 42.22 12.29 40.47
N ILE A 101 41.71 12.38 39.24
CA ILE A 101 40.35 12.79 38.91
C ILE A 101 39.77 11.56 38.22
N ILE A 102 39.17 10.65 38.99
CA ILE A 102 38.29 9.64 38.40
C ILE A 102 36.98 10.37 38.14
N PRO A 103 36.61 10.72 36.89
CA PRO A 103 35.28 11.20 36.69
C PRO A 103 34.37 9.99 36.91
N LYS A 104 33.53 10.03 37.95
CA LYS A 104 32.49 9.02 38.24
C LYS A 104 31.74 8.58 36.97
N SER A 105 31.68 9.44 35.95
CA SER A 105 31.09 9.18 34.65
C SER A 105 31.70 8.01 33.86
N THR A 106 33.03 7.75 33.89
CA THR A 106 33.61 6.73 32.98
C THR A 106 33.25 5.31 33.41
N GLU A 107 33.29 5.01 34.71
CA GLU A 107 32.87 3.71 35.25
C GLU A 107 31.35 3.51 35.12
N THR A 108 30.58 4.58 35.33
CA THR A 108 29.13 4.56 35.04
C THR A 108 28.83 4.28 33.58
N VAL A 109 29.54 4.91 32.64
CA VAL A 109 29.38 4.68 31.19
C VAL A 109 29.82 3.27 30.79
N LYS A 110 30.92 2.75 31.36
CA LYS A 110 31.34 1.37 31.10
C LYS A 110 30.27 0.37 31.56
N ASN A 111 29.76 0.54 32.77
CA ASN A 111 28.74 -0.34 33.33
C ASN A 111 27.36 -0.18 32.66
N SER A 112 27.10 0.93 31.95
CA SER A 112 25.88 1.08 31.13
C SER A 112 25.99 0.47 29.75
N LEU A 113 27.21 0.30 29.21
CA LEU A 113 27.44 -0.24 27.86
C LEU A 113 27.79 -1.74 27.86
N PHE A 114 28.36 -2.24 28.96
CA PHE A 114 28.85 -3.61 29.05
C PHE A 114 28.31 -4.27 30.31
N ILE A 115 27.81 -5.50 30.15
CA ILE A 115 27.34 -6.36 31.24
C ILE A 115 28.29 -7.53 31.44
N PRO A 116 28.51 -7.99 32.69
CA PRO A 116 29.28 -9.20 32.91
C PRO A 116 28.49 -10.44 32.46
N ILE A 117 29.22 -11.47 32.03
CA ILE A 117 28.69 -12.66 31.33
C ILE A 117 27.62 -13.40 32.15
N ASP A 118 27.68 -13.32 33.48
CA ASP A 118 26.74 -13.94 34.41
C ASP A 118 25.35 -13.29 34.43
N GLY A 119 25.18 -12.10 33.86
CA GLY A 119 23.90 -11.36 33.80
C GLY A 119 23.03 -11.62 32.57
N ILE A 120 23.50 -12.34 31.55
CA ILE A 120 22.92 -12.33 30.18
C ILE A 120 21.90 -13.46 29.92
N ALA A 121 21.74 -14.41 30.86
CA ALA A 121 21.18 -15.73 30.56
C ALA A 121 19.78 -15.73 29.90
N VAL A 122 18.91 -14.77 30.20
CA VAL A 122 17.53 -14.75 29.65
C VAL A 122 17.48 -14.13 28.25
N GLU A 123 18.09 -12.96 28.05
CA GLU A 123 18.10 -12.29 26.73
C GLU A 123 18.91 -13.08 25.69
N GLU A 124 20.01 -13.70 26.11
CA GLU A 124 20.81 -14.56 25.24
C GLU A 124 20.00 -15.76 24.73
N VAL A 125 19.14 -16.35 25.57
CA VAL A 125 18.26 -17.45 25.17
C VAL A 125 17.26 -16.98 24.14
N LEU A 126 16.57 -15.86 24.38
CA LEU A 126 15.59 -15.32 23.44
C LEU A 126 16.22 -14.97 22.08
N ILE A 127 17.37 -14.31 22.07
CA ILE A 127 18.09 -13.98 20.83
C ILE A 127 18.49 -15.26 20.08
N LYS A 128 18.98 -16.29 20.78
CA LYS A 128 19.34 -17.57 20.15
C LYS A 128 18.13 -18.29 19.56
N GLU A 129 17.00 -18.30 20.27
CA GLU A 129 15.75 -18.88 19.76
C GLU A 129 15.28 -18.15 18.51
N PHE A 130 15.26 -16.81 18.53
CA PHE A 130 14.91 -15.99 17.37
C PHE A 130 15.87 -16.23 16.18
N CYS A 131 17.19 -16.22 16.41
CA CYS A 131 18.17 -16.51 15.36
C CYS A 131 18.01 -17.93 14.80
N GLY A 132 17.68 -18.91 15.66
CA GLY A 132 17.39 -20.27 15.25
C GLY A 132 16.15 -20.35 14.35
N PHE A 133 15.07 -19.69 14.75
CA PHE A 133 13.85 -19.54 13.95
C PHE A 133 14.13 -18.87 12.59
N LYS A 134 14.81 -17.71 12.59
CA LYS A 134 15.15 -16.98 11.37
C LYS A 134 16.00 -17.82 10.41
N SER A 135 16.95 -18.58 10.94
CA SER A 135 17.77 -19.51 10.14
C SER A 135 16.92 -20.61 9.49
N LYS A 136 15.95 -21.19 10.21
CA LYS A 136 15.01 -22.17 9.64
C LYS A 136 14.14 -21.54 8.54
N LEU A 137 13.69 -20.31 8.75
CA LEU A 137 12.91 -19.54 7.79
C LEU A 137 13.68 -19.30 6.49
N ASP A 138 14.93 -18.87 6.61
CA ASP A 138 15.80 -18.58 5.46
C ASP A 138 16.11 -19.87 4.67
N CYS A 139 16.37 -20.99 5.36
CA CYS A 139 16.53 -22.29 4.73
C CYS A 139 15.27 -22.81 4.00
N ALA A 140 14.08 -22.36 4.42
CA ALA A 140 12.82 -22.75 3.79
C ALA A 140 12.42 -21.82 2.63
N ALA A 141 13.09 -20.67 2.48
CA ALA A 141 12.75 -19.67 1.49
C ALA A 141 13.10 -20.13 0.06
N ILE A 142 12.13 -20.05 -0.85
CA ILE A 142 12.31 -20.37 -2.29
C ILE A 142 12.70 -19.14 -3.09
N ILE A 143 12.33 -17.97 -2.61
CA ILE A 143 12.65 -16.67 -3.20
C ILE A 143 13.33 -15.83 -2.11
N PRO A 144 14.12 -14.80 -2.45
CA PRO A 144 14.84 -13.99 -1.45
C PRO A 144 13.94 -13.06 -0.63
N PHE A 145 12.61 -13.16 -0.77
CA PHE A 145 11.63 -12.27 -0.16
C PHE A 145 10.64 -13.06 0.69
N ILE A 146 10.50 -12.71 1.97
CA ILE A 146 9.55 -13.37 2.87
C ILE A 146 8.12 -12.95 2.53
N ASN A 147 7.93 -11.65 2.30
CA ASN A 147 6.65 -11.03 1.97
C ASN A 147 6.90 -9.70 1.21
N ASN A 148 5.84 -8.91 0.98
CA ASN A 148 5.95 -7.64 0.26
C ASN A 148 6.75 -6.56 1.01
N ALA A 149 6.96 -6.66 2.32
CA ALA A 149 7.81 -5.72 3.07
C ALA A 149 9.30 -6.00 2.86
N SER A 150 9.67 -7.19 2.35
CA SER A 150 11.04 -7.53 1.97
C SER A 150 11.34 -7.26 0.48
N VAL A 151 10.32 -6.94 -0.32
CA VAL A 151 10.50 -6.61 -1.74
C VAL A 151 11.09 -5.22 -1.85
N TYR A 152 12.10 -5.04 -2.69
CA TYR A 152 12.74 -3.74 -2.80
C TYR A 152 11.79 -2.71 -3.42
N PRO A 153 11.47 -1.61 -2.70
CA PRO A 153 10.61 -0.57 -3.24
C PRO A 153 11.35 0.22 -4.31
N TYR A 154 10.61 0.71 -5.31
CA TYR A 154 11.21 1.68 -6.23
C TYR A 154 11.67 2.92 -5.45
N THR A 155 12.70 3.56 -5.96
CA THR A 155 13.24 4.76 -5.34
C THR A 155 13.55 5.83 -6.38
N ARG A 156 13.94 7.00 -5.88
CA ARG A 156 14.33 8.12 -6.71
C ARG A 156 15.86 8.18 -6.77
N ILE A 157 16.39 7.89 -7.94
CA ILE A 157 17.84 7.89 -8.20
C ILE A 157 18.22 8.95 -9.23
N PRO A 158 19.45 9.49 -9.18
CA PRO A 158 19.94 10.40 -10.21
C PRO A 158 20.22 9.62 -11.51
N GLU A 159 20.31 10.34 -12.62
CA GLU A 159 20.81 9.79 -13.89
C GLU A 159 22.23 9.21 -13.74
N TYR A 160 22.51 8.06 -14.37
CA TYR A 160 23.79 7.37 -14.21
C TYR A 160 24.98 8.22 -14.70
N THR A 161 24.76 9.05 -15.73
CA THR A 161 25.77 9.99 -16.23
C THR A 161 26.19 11.05 -15.21
N GLN A 162 25.32 11.36 -14.24
CA GLN A 162 25.58 12.30 -13.14
C GLN A 162 26.16 11.60 -11.90
N MET A 163 26.10 10.26 -11.82
CA MET A 163 26.65 9.53 -10.68
C MET A 163 28.19 9.60 -10.61
N ASN A 164 28.84 9.92 -11.74
CA ASN A 164 30.29 10.03 -11.86
C ASN A 164 30.83 11.46 -11.69
N THR A 165 29.98 12.44 -11.36
CA THR A 165 30.42 13.82 -11.11
C THR A 165 30.69 14.05 -9.63
N GLU A 166 31.73 14.84 -9.30
CA GLU A 166 32.06 15.22 -7.92
C GLU A 166 30.99 16.11 -7.25
N SER A 167 30.11 16.72 -8.04
CA SER A 167 29.00 17.56 -7.56
C SER A 167 27.72 16.77 -7.31
N MET A 168 26.93 17.18 -6.32
CA MET A 168 25.58 16.64 -6.12
C MET A 168 24.72 16.86 -7.38
N PRO A 169 24.02 15.83 -7.88
CA PRO A 169 23.15 15.97 -9.04
C PRO A 169 22.01 16.94 -8.76
N ASP A 170 21.63 17.73 -9.77
CA ASP A 170 20.45 18.60 -9.69
C ASP A 170 19.17 17.76 -9.50
N GLU A 171 18.19 18.29 -8.77
CA GLU A 171 16.91 17.63 -8.49
C GLU A 171 16.18 17.19 -9.79
N THR A 172 16.35 17.92 -10.89
CA THR A 172 15.75 17.56 -12.18
C THR A 172 16.36 16.32 -12.83
N SER A 173 17.60 15.96 -12.46
CA SER A 173 18.29 14.75 -12.94
C SER A 173 17.77 13.46 -12.29
N TYR A 174 16.99 13.56 -11.21
CA TYR A 174 16.45 12.39 -10.56
C TYR A 174 15.18 11.87 -11.24
N TYR A 175 15.01 10.55 -11.23
CA TYR A 175 13.82 9.86 -11.73
C TYR A 175 13.45 8.68 -10.84
N ASN A 176 12.21 8.20 -10.97
CA ASN A 176 11.76 7.00 -10.27
C ASN A 176 12.05 5.77 -11.11
N ASP A 177 12.75 4.82 -10.51
CA ASP A 177 13.32 3.66 -11.19
C ASP A 177 12.36 2.44 -11.17
N HIS A 178 11.05 2.66 -11.37
CA HIS A 178 10.04 1.60 -11.22
C HIS A 178 10.33 0.35 -12.06
N VAL A 179 10.73 0.51 -13.32
CA VAL A 179 10.96 -0.62 -14.24
C VAL A 179 12.27 -1.30 -13.90
N GLU A 180 13.30 -0.51 -13.60
CA GLU A 180 14.61 -0.97 -13.15
C GLU A 180 14.48 -1.77 -11.84
N THR A 181 13.75 -1.27 -10.84
CA THR A 181 13.54 -1.94 -9.56
C THR A 181 12.68 -3.21 -9.70
N MET A 182 11.65 -3.20 -10.55
CA MET A 182 10.91 -4.43 -10.86
C MET A 182 11.83 -5.49 -11.49
N LEU A 183 12.72 -5.09 -12.41
CA LEU A 183 13.73 -5.95 -13.00
C LEU A 183 14.75 -6.44 -11.95
N LEU A 184 15.17 -5.59 -11.01
CA LEU A 184 16.07 -5.97 -9.91
C LEU A 184 15.44 -7.10 -9.08
N ASN A 185 14.22 -6.89 -8.59
CA ASN A 185 13.50 -7.89 -7.81
C ASN A 185 13.28 -9.21 -8.60
N LEU A 186 13.02 -9.10 -9.91
CA LEU A 186 12.87 -10.26 -10.79
C LEU A 186 14.19 -11.04 -10.94
N PHE A 187 15.32 -10.36 -11.19
CA PHE A 187 16.62 -10.99 -11.30
C PHE A 187 17.09 -11.56 -9.96
N CYS A 188 16.89 -10.86 -8.83
CA CYS A 188 17.10 -11.41 -7.49
C CYS A 188 16.34 -12.72 -7.32
N THR A 189 15.09 -12.78 -7.79
CA THR A 189 14.29 -14.02 -7.76
C THR A 189 14.92 -15.10 -8.63
N PHE A 190 15.29 -14.80 -9.88
CA PHE A 190 15.85 -15.78 -10.83
C PHE A 190 17.20 -16.35 -10.41
N THR A 191 18.08 -15.51 -9.85
CA THR A 191 19.45 -15.88 -9.49
C THR A 191 19.56 -16.49 -8.10
N TYR A 192 18.56 -16.34 -7.23
CA TYR A 192 18.57 -16.91 -5.88
C TYR A 192 18.54 -18.44 -5.90
N ASN A 193 19.58 -19.09 -5.40
CA ASN A 193 19.64 -20.52 -5.24
C ASN A 193 19.23 -20.92 -3.81
N PRO A 194 18.10 -21.63 -3.62
CA PRO A 194 17.64 -22.03 -2.29
C PRO A 194 18.57 -23.05 -1.61
N GLU A 195 19.49 -23.70 -2.34
CA GLU A 195 20.41 -24.70 -1.74
C GLU A 195 21.59 -24.07 -1.00
N ASP A 196 22.10 -22.93 -1.48
CA ASP A 196 23.22 -22.20 -0.88
C ASP A 196 22.80 -20.86 -0.26
N MET A 197 21.53 -20.49 -0.42
CA MET A 197 20.91 -19.23 0.03
C MET A 197 21.61 -17.98 -0.53
N LYS A 198 22.12 -18.06 -1.76
CA LYS A 198 22.84 -16.98 -2.44
C LYS A 198 22.37 -16.77 -3.86
N HIS A 199 22.62 -15.57 -4.37
CA HIS A 199 22.49 -15.27 -5.79
C HIS A 199 23.67 -15.86 -6.57
N SER A 200 23.37 -16.45 -7.72
CA SER A 200 24.33 -16.94 -8.68
C SER A 200 23.85 -16.71 -10.11
N THR A 201 24.79 -16.44 -11.01
CA THR A 201 24.53 -16.31 -12.45
C THR A 201 25.07 -17.51 -13.24
N ALA A 202 25.68 -18.50 -12.57
CA ALA A 202 26.40 -19.60 -13.21
C ALA A 202 25.53 -20.53 -14.07
N HIS A 203 24.22 -20.59 -13.81
CA HIS A 203 23.25 -21.36 -14.62
C HIS A 203 22.80 -20.63 -15.89
N ILE A 204 22.99 -19.31 -15.95
CA ILE A 204 22.68 -18.52 -17.15
C ILE A 204 23.78 -18.81 -18.18
N THR A 205 23.40 -19.10 -19.43
CA THR A 205 24.36 -19.58 -20.44
C THR A 205 25.41 -18.54 -20.79
N ASN A 206 25.03 -17.28 -20.96
CA ASN A 206 25.93 -16.18 -21.35
C ASN A 206 25.59 -14.87 -20.61
N PRO A 207 25.66 -14.83 -19.27
CA PRO A 207 25.39 -13.61 -18.52
C PRO A 207 26.39 -12.52 -18.91
N SER A 208 25.94 -11.26 -18.94
CA SER A 208 26.85 -10.14 -19.18
C SER A 208 27.83 -9.98 -18.01
N ASP A 209 29.04 -9.51 -18.28
CA ASP A 209 30.05 -9.27 -17.23
C ASP A 209 29.55 -8.33 -16.13
N ALA A 210 28.69 -7.38 -16.50
CA ALA A 210 28.08 -6.45 -15.56
C ALA A 210 27.09 -7.15 -14.61
N LEU A 211 26.27 -8.08 -15.15
CA LEU A 211 25.34 -8.88 -14.35
C LEU A 211 26.08 -9.80 -13.38
N VAL A 212 27.17 -10.43 -13.83
CA VAL A 212 28.01 -11.30 -12.99
C VAL A 212 28.61 -10.49 -11.84
N LYS A 213 29.27 -9.35 -12.13
CA LYS A 213 29.87 -8.48 -11.11
C LYS A 213 28.86 -7.98 -10.07
N PHE A 214 27.64 -7.66 -10.51
CA PHE A 214 26.59 -7.22 -9.60
C PHE A 214 26.21 -8.29 -8.59
N PHE A 215 25.92 -9.52 -9.05
CA PHE A 215 25.55 -10.61 -8.15
C PHE A 215 26.74 -11.21 -7.39
N ASP A 216 27.98 -11.00 -7.84
CA ASP A 216 29.17 -11.28 -7.02
C ASP A 216 29.26 -10.31 -5.83
N LYS A 217 28.99 -9.01 -6.07
CA LYS A 217 28.95 -7.97 -5.01
C LYS A 217 27.78 -8.18 -4.05
N TYR A 218 26.59 -8.46 -4.59
CA TYR A 218 25.33 -8.62 -3.85
C TYR A 218 24.90 -10.10 -3.80
N SER A 219 25.84 -10.99 -3.48
CA SER A 219 25.60 -12.45 -3.52
C SER A 219 24.67 -12.94 -2.41
N THR A 220 24.68 -12.30 -1.24
CA THR A 220 23.78 -12.63 -0.14
C THR A 220 22.53 -11.76 -0.26
N PRO A 221 21.32 -12.34 -0.20
CA PRO A 221 20.10 -11.53 -0.17
C PRO A 221 20.11 -10.54 0.99
N ASN A 222 19.79 -9.28 0.71
CA ASN A 222 19.61 -8.26 1.72
C ASN A 222 18.12 -8.11 2.06
N GLU A 223 17.79 -7.83 3.32
CA GLU A 223 16.41 -7.56 3.72
C GLU A 223 15.85 -6.27 3.10
N CYS A 224 16.71 -5.30 2.81
CA CYS A 224 16.38 -4.07 2.10
C CYS A 224 17.44 -3.72 1.04
N ALA A 225 17.03 -3.04 -0.03
CA ALA A 225 17.96 -2.51 -1.01
C ALA A 225 18.47 -1.14 -0.58
N THR A 226 19.80 -0.97 -0.60
CA THR A 226 20.43 0.33 -0.33
C THR A 226 20.33 1.23 -1.56
N GLN A 227 20.45 2.54 -1.34
CA GLN A 227 20.58 3.50 -2.45
C GLN A 227 21.77 3.20 -3.37
N GLU A 228 22.82 2.54 -2.86
CA GLU A 228 23.94 2.09 -3.68
C GLU A 228 23.52 0.93 -4.60
N MET A 229 22.84 -0.09 -4.06
CA MET A 229 22.35 -1.22 -4.86
C MET A 229 21.43 -0.77 -6.01
N HIS A 230 20.53 0.19 -5.77
CA HIS A 230 19.70 0.77 -6.83
C HIS A 230 20.51 1.50 -7.91
N ARG A 231 21.58 2.21 -7.50
CA ARG A 231 22.45 2.96 -8.43
C ARG A 231 23.30 2.02 -9.27
N ASP A 232 23.94 1.04 -8.64
CA ASP A 232 24.70 -0.01 -9.30
C ASP A 232 23.83 -0.79 -10.28
N TRP A 233 22.60 -1.14 -9.88
CA TRP A 233 21.66 -1.81 -10.76
C TRP A 233 21.25 -0.93 -11.95
N SER A 234 20.93 0.33 -11.70
CA SER A 234 20.56 1.30 -12.73
C SER A 234 21.66 1.48 -13.77
N GLU A 235 22.94 1.48 -13.37
CA GLU A 235 24.07 1.54 -14.29
C GLU A 235 24.07 0.37 -15.28
N ILE A 236 23.71 -0.82 -14.83
CA ILE A 236 23.71 -2.06 -15.64
C ILE A 236 22.60 -2.05 -16.69
N VAL A 237 21.43 -1.49 -16.36
CA VAL A 237 20.23 -1.51 -17.23
C VAL A 237 20.05 -0.20 -18.03
N SER A 238 20.85 0.81 -17.76
CA SER A 238 20.86 2.09 -18.47
C SER A 238 21.71 2.04 -19.73
N ASN A 239 21.27 2.76 -20.78
CA ASN A 239 22.01 2.95 -22.03
C ASN A 239 22.57 1.64 -22.65
N LEU A 240 21.78 0.56 -22.61
CA LEU A 240 22.14 -0.71 -23.23
C LEU A 240 22.24 -0.56 -24.75
N ASN A 241 23.19 -1.27 -25.36
CA ASN A 241 23.51 -1.19 -26.79
C ASN A 241 22.50 -1.94 -27.68
N ASN A 242 21.20 -1.75 -27.46
CA ASN A 242 20.14 -2.35 -28.25
C ASN A 242 19.12 -1.28 -28.69
N PRO A 243 18.99 -1.01 -30.00
CA PRO A 243 18.11 0.04 -30.50
C PRO A 243 16.61 -0.26 -30.29
N ASN A 244 16.26 -1.49 -29.92
CA ASN A 244 14.87 -1.87 -29.62
C ASN A 244 14.48 -1.60 -28.16
N ILE A 245 15.47 -1.31 -27.29
CA ILE A 245 15.21 -0.89 -25.91
C ILE A 245 14.85 0.59 -25.91
N ILE A 246 13.73 0.91 -25.27
CA ILE A 246 13.21 2.26 -25.13
C ILE A 246 13.41 2.77 -23.72
N TYR A 247 13.89 4.00 -23.66
CA TYR A 247 14.05 4.80 -22.47
C TYR A 247 13.16 6.04 -22.57
N ASN A 248 12.63 6.49 -21.43
CA ASN A 248 11.83 7.71 -21.31
C ASN A 248 12.70 8.97 -21.33
N ARG A 249 14.00 8.85 -20.99
CA ARG A 249 14.97 9.95 -21.05
C ARG A 249 15.98 9.74 -22.18
N ASN A 250 16.38 10.83 -22.81
CA ASN A 250 17.26 10.83 -23.99
C ASN A 250 18.68 10.32 -23.71
N ASN A 251 19.09 10.26 -22.44
CA ASN A 251 20.39 9.80 -22.00
C ASN A 251 20.43 8.29 -21.69
N GLY A 252 19.35 7.55 -21.98
CA GLY A 252 19.29 6.11 -21.74
C GLY A 252 18.94 5.72 -20.30
N ASN A 253 18.35 6.63 -19.51
CA ASN A 253 17.76 6.35 -18.20
C ASN A 253 16.23 6.24 -18.25
N SER A 254 15.62 5.71 -17.19
CA SER A 254 14.17 5.55 -17.02
C SER A 254 13.59 4.65 -18.10
N LEU A 255 13.77 3.34 -17.95
CA LEU A 255 13.24 2.35 -18.88
C LEU A 255 11.73 2.55 -19.12
N PHE A 256 11.32 2.41 -20.38
CA PHE A 256 9.90 2.35 -20.73
C PHE A 256 9.33 1.01 -20.28
N GLY A 257 8.22 1.02 -19.55
CA GLY A 257 7.57 -0.22 -19.13
C GLY A 257 6.81 -0.89 -20.27
N GLY A 258 6.97 -2.19 -20.43
CA GLY A 258 6.33 -2.96 -21.49
C GLY A 258 7.00 -4.31 -21.59
N LEU A 259 6.22 -5.38 -21.72
CA LEU A 259 6.74 -6.75 -21.67
C LEU A 259 7.82 -6.98 -22.73
N ILE A 260 7.63 -6.47 -23.95
CA ILE A 260 8.60 -6.65 -25.03
C ILE A 260 9.88 -5.85 -24.72
N ASN A 261 9.75 -4.62 -24.21
CA ASN A 261 10.90 -3.82 -23.81
C ASN A 261 11.71 -4.49 -22.68
N ILE A 262 11.01 -5.03 -21.68
CA ILE A 262 11.58 -5.82 -20.57
C ILE A 262 12.34 -7.04 -21.09
N LEU A 263 11.77 -7.77 -22.05
CA LEU A 263 12.43 -8.93 -22.65
C LEU A 263 13.69 -8.55 -23.43
N TYR A 264 13.72 -7.40 -24.13
CA TYR A 264 14.95 -6.92 -24.77
C TYR A 264 16.04 -6.59 -23.73
N VAL A 265 15.68 -6.02 -22.58
CA VAL A 265 16.64 -5.80 -21.48
C VAL A 265 17.17 -7.15 -20.96
N ILE A 266 16.28 -8.12 -20.72
CA ILE A 266 16.67 -9.48 -20.30
C ILE A 266 17.60 -10.12 -21.34
N TYR A 267 17.30 -9.95 -22.63
CA TYR A 267 18.16 -10.43 -23.71
C TYR A 267 19.56 -9.81 -23.63
N GLU A 268 19.69 -8.49 -23.44
CA GLU A 268 21.01 -7.85 -23.34
C GLU A 268 21.82 -8.36 -22.14
N LEU A 269 21.15 -8.64 -21.01
CA LEU A 269 21.80 -9.13 -19.80
C LEU A 269 22.19 -10.62 -19.86
N THR A 270 21.53 -11.41 -20.71
CA THR A 270 21.68 -12.88 -20.74
C THR A 270 22.21 -13.43 -22.06
N GLN A 271 22.21 -12.61 -23.11
CA GLN A 271 22.55 -12.93 -24.50
C GLN A 271 21.89 -14.22 -25.01
N SER A 272 20.72 -14.56 -24.47
CA SER A 272 20.01 -15.79 -24.78
C SER A 272 19.25 -15.69 -26.09
N THR A 273 19.64 -16.51 -27.07
CA THR A 273 18.92 -16.61 -28.36
C THR A 273 17.49 -17.07 -28.18
N ASP A 274 17.22 -17.85 -27.13
CA ASP A 274 15.87 -18.28 -26.80
C ASP A 274 15.01 -17.07 -26.52
N VAL A 275 15.44 -16.14 -25.64
CA VAL A 275 14.74 -14.88 -25.32
C VAL A 275 14.44 -14.08 -26.58
N LEU A 276 15.41 -13.95 -27.49
CA LEU A 276 15.23 -13.21 -28.74
C LEU A 276 14.15 -13.85 -29.63
N ASN A 277 14.14 -15.18 -29.77
CA ASN A 277 13.09 -15.89 -30.52
C ASN A 277 11.70 -15.64 -29.94
N GLY A 278 11.63 -15.42 -28.64
CA GLY A 278 10.41 -15.04 -27.93
C GLY A 278 9.87 -13.70 -28.22
N ILE A 279 10.78 -12.74 -28.21
CA ILE A 279 10.45 -11.38 -28.57
C ILE A 279 9.86 -11.37 -29.98
N ASP A 280 10.51 -12.05 -30.93
CA ASP A 280 10.00 -12.21 -32.29
C ASP A 280 8.64 -12.91 -32.34
N PHE A 281 8.45 -13.97 -31.54
CA PHE A 281 7.20 -14.70 -31.44
C PHE A 281 6.06 -13.82 -30.90
N ILE A 282 6.28 -13.15 -29.78
CA ILE A 282 5.33 -12.25 -29.13
C ILE A 282 5.01 -11.08 -30.07
N PHE A 283 6.03 -10.49 -30.71
CA PHE A 283 5.86 -9.36 -31.62
C PHE A 283 4.99 -9.73 -32.83
N ARG A 284 5.21 -10.89 -33.45
CA ARG A 284 4.39 -11.38 -34.58
C ARG A 284 2.94 -11.65 -34.17
N ASN A 285 2.72 -12.24 -33.01
CA ASN A 285 1.37 -12.48 -32.48
C ASN A 285 0.67 -11.20 -31.99
N CYS A 286 1.38 -10.07 -31.91
CA CYS A 286 0.83 -8.76 -31.53
C CYS A 286 0.60 -7.80 -32.72
N SER A 287 0.95 -8.18 -33.95
CA SER A 287 1.05 -7.27 -35.10
C SER A 287 0.06 -7.55 -36.24
N ALA A 288 -1.09 -8.20 -36.00
CA ALA A 288 -2.07 -8.44 -37.07
C ALA A 288 -2.92 -7.18 -37.38
N ASP A 289 -3.05 -6.86 -38.66
CA ASP A 289 -3.69 -5.68 -39.30
C ASP A 289 -5.20 -5.47 -39.02
N ASP A 290 -5.81 -6.16 -38.05
CA ASP A 290 -7.24 -6.00 -37.74
C ASP A 290 -7.44 -5.10 -36.52
N GLU A 291 -8.47 -4.24 -36.57
CA GLU A 291 -8.89 -3.28 -35.53
C GLU A 291 -9.21 -3.93 -34.16
N ILE A 292 -9.05 -5.25 -34.01
CA ILE A 292 -9.17 -6.00 -32.78
C ILE A 292 -7.93 -6.89 -32.63
N LEU A 293 -6.86 -6.31 -32.08
CA LEU A 293 -5.63 -7.00 -31.72
C LEU A 293 -5.90 -7.96 -30.55
N ALA A 294 -6.16 -9.23 -30.83
CA ALA A 294 -6.26 -10.27 -29.81
C ALA A 294 -4.88 -10.89 -29.56
N ILE A 295 -4.38 -10.76 -28.33
CA ILE A 295 -3.15 -11.44 -27.89
C ILE A 295 -3.45 -12.94 -27.75
N ASP A 296 -2.64 -13.81 -28.35
CA ASP A 296 -2.67 -15.25 -28.09
C ASP A 296 -2.07 -15.53 -26.70
N ILE A 297 -2.90 -15.36 -25.66
CA ILE A 297 -2.48 -15.47 -24.26
C ILE A 297 -1.82 -16.81 -23.94
N PRO A 298 -2.39 -17.98 -24.32
CA PRO A 298 -1.75 -19.28 -24.08
C PRO A 298 -0.35 -19.37 -24.68
N ALA A 299 -0.19 -18.93 -25.93
CA ALA A 299 1.09 -19.01 -26.62
C ALA A 299 2.17 -18.09 -26.00
N VAL A 300 1.77 -16.86 -25.63
CA VAL A 300 2.65 -15.94 -24.91
C VAL A 300 3.02 -16.50 -23.53
N SER A 301 2.06 -17.12 -22.85
CA SER A 301 2.24 -17.76 -21.54
C SER A 301 3.26 -18.90 -21.59
N ASP A 302 3.07 -19.87 -22.49
CA ASP A 302 3.97 -21.02 -22.64
C ASP A 302 5.40 -20.57 -22.92
N TYR A 303 5.53 -19.53 -23.76
CA TYR A 303 6.82 -18.99 -24.12
C TYR A 303 7.51 -18.25 -22.95
N LEU A 304 6.77 -17.39 -22.23
CA LEU A 304 7.32 -16.71 -21.05
C LEU A 304 7.71 -17.70 -19.95
N GLN A 305 6.91 -18.75 -19.76
CA GLN A 305 7.24 -19.82 -18.82
C GLN A 305 8.54 -20.51 -19.21
N TYR A 306 8.76 -20.77 -20.50
CA TYR A 306 10.02 -21.32 -20.99
C TYR A 306 11.20 -20.38 -20.71
N VAL A 307 11.10 -19.09 -21.08
CA VAL A 307 12.19 -18.12 -20.86
C VAL A 307 12.51 -17.91 -19.40
N PHE A 308 11.51 -17.63 -18.57
CA PHE A 308 11.74 -17.41 -17.15
C PHE A 308 12.21 -18.70 -16.46
N GLY A 309 11.76 -19.86 -16.94
CA GLY A 309 12.27 -21.17 -16.51
C GLY A 309 13.77 -21.34 -16.79
N LEU A 310 14.25 -20.93 -17.97
CA LEU A 310 15.69 -20.97 -18.31
C LEU A 310 16.54 -20.10 -17.39
N LEU A 311 16.00 -18.97 -16.93
CA LEU A 311 16.71 -18.03 -16.07
C LEU A 311 16.62 -18.40 -14.59
N THR A 312 15.77 -19.33 -14.20
CA THR A 312 15.53 -19.69 -12.81
C THR A 312 16.47 -20.82 -12.37
N VAL A 313 17.24 -20.60 -11.30
CA VAL A 313 18.11 -21.63 -10.73
C VAL A 313 17.35 -22.58 -9.79
N ASN A 314 17.56 -23.90 -9.95
CA ASN A 314 17.15 -24.99 -9.05
C ASN A 314 15.67 -24.99 -8.60
N ARG A 315 14.78 -24.37 -9.38
CA ARG A 315 13.33 -24.26 -9.10
C ARG A 315 12.56 -24.43 -10.39
N THR A 316 11.31 -24.85 -10.26
CA THR A 316 10.36 -24.85 -11.37
C THR A 316 9.49 -23.59 -11.30
N LEU A 317 9.21 -23.00 -12.46
CA LEU A 317 8.39 -21.80 -12.59
C LEU A 317 7.17 -22.14 -13.46
N ASN A 318 5.98 -21.80 -12.96
CA ASN A 318 4.71 -21.99 -13.67
C ASN A 318 3.93 -20.69 -13.69
N ILE A 319 3.44 -20.28 -14.86
CA ILE A 319 2.56 -19.11 -14.95
C ILE A 319 1.11 -19.58 -14.88
N TYR A 320 0.33 -19.02 -13.96
CA TYR A 320 -1.06 -19.46 -13.72
C TYR A 320 -2.11 -18.35 -13.93
N SER A 321 -1.70 -17.09 -14.05
CA SER A 321 -2.59 -15.97 -14.34
C SER A 321 -1.93 -14.97 -15.28
N PHE A 322 -2.71 -14.52 -16.27
CA PHE A 322 -2.32 -13.54 -17.28
C PHE A 322 -3.49 -12.61 -17.60
N ASP A 323 -3.24 -11.30 -17.51
CA ASP A 323 -4.15 -10.27 -18.00
C ASP A 323 -3.32 -9.25 -18.78
N LEU A 324 -3.36 -9.31 -20.12
CA LEU A 324 -2.50 -8.51 -21.00
C LEU A 324 -3.33 -7.70 -21.99
N THR A 325 -2.88 -6.48 -22.24
CA THR A 325 -3.45 -5.58 -23.25
C THR A 325 -2.36 -4.83 -23.99
N HIS A 326 -2.67 -4.37 -25.20
CA HIS A 326 -1.74 -3.57 -25.98
C HIS A 326 -1.53 -2.18 -25.38
N VAL A 327 -0.31 -1.66 -25.51
CA VAL A 327 0.05 -0.27 -25.22
C VAL A 327 0.88 0.29 -26.36
N LYS A 328 0.69 1.57 -26.68
CA LYS A 328 1.55 2.26 -27.65
C LYS A 328 2.81 2.78 -26.95
N ARG A 329 3.96 2.51 -27.56
CA ARG A 329 5.25 3.07 -27.18
C ARG A 329 5.36 4.53 -27.59
N ILE A 330 6.34 5.23 -27.03
CA ILE A 330 6.61 6.65 -27.34
C ILE A 330 6.93 6.86 -28.83
N ASN A 331 7.60 5.90 -29.47
CA ASN A 331 7.91 5.93 -30.90
C ASN A 331 6.74 5.49 -31.80
N GLY A 332 5.56 5.19 -31.22
CA GLY A 332 4.37 4.76 -31.95
C GLY A 332 4.25 3.25 -32.18
N SER A 333 5.29 2.44 -31.89
CA SER A 333 5.19 0.98 -32.01
C SER A 333 4.30 0.38 -30.91
N LEU A 334 3.87 -0.86 -31.07
CA LEU A 334 3.09 -1.57 -30.05
C LEU A 334 4.01 -2.27 -29.03
N ASP A 335 3.54 -2.33 -27.78
CA ASP A 335 4.05 -3.16 -26.70
C ASP A 335 2.85 -3.77 -25.93
N ILE A 336 3.14 -4.48 -24.84
CA ILE A 336 2.16 -5.16 -24.01
C ILE A 336 2.30 -4.68 -22.57
N ARG A 337 1.15 -4.38 -21.95
CA ARG A 337 1.01 -4.06 -20.53
C ARG A 337 0.05 -5.02 -19.85
N GLY A 338 0.09 -5.11 -18.53
CA GLY A 338 -0.84 -5.91 -17.75
C GLY A 338 -0.14 -6.72 -16.66
N LYS A 339 -0.82 -7.77 -16.19
CA LYS A 339 -0.41 -8.56 -15.04
C LYS A 339 -0.01 -9.99 -15.40
N ILE A 340 1.05 -10.48 -14.74
CA ILE A 340 1.57 -11.84 -14.91
C ILE A 340 1.81 -12.42 -13.51
N ALA A 341 1.11 -13.50 -13.14
CA ALA A 341 1.31 -14.16 -11.85
C ALA A 341 1.94 -15.55 -12.01
N MET A 342 3.04 -15.76 -11.30
CA MET A 342 3.92 -16.92 -11.39
C MET A 342 4.02 -17.63 -10.05
N LYS A 343 4.14 -18.96 -10.11
CA LYS A 343 4.46 -19.83 -8.98
C LYS A 343 5.85 -20.40 -9.16
N LEU A 344 6.74 -20.16 -8.19
CA LEU A 344 8.02 -20.83 -8.07
C LEU A 344 7.90 -21.98 -7.07
N SER A 345 8.50 -23.13 -7.39
CA SER A 345 8.47 -24.29 -6.49
C SER A 345 9.77 -25.09 -6.50
N ASN A 346 10.13 -25.59 -5.32
CA ASN A 346 11.20 -26.55 -5.08
C ASN A 346 10.65 -27.68 -4.19
N GLY A 347 10.40 -28.84 -4.79
CA GLY A 347 9.72 -29.95 -4.10
C GLY A 347 8.29 -29.58 -3.70
N HIS A 348 8.00 -29.61 -2.39
CA HIS A 348 6.66 -29.35 -1.84
C HIS A 348 6.43 -27.91 -1.39
N VAL A 349 7.47 -27.08 -1.36
CA VAL A 349 7.36 -25.67 -0.99
C VAL A 349 7.16 -24.84 -2.26
N SER A 350 6.35 -23.79 -2.16
CA SER A 350 6.15 -22.85 -3.27
C SER A 350 5.97 -21.41 -2.78
N SER A 351 6.23 -20.47 -3.68
CA SER A 351 5.93 -19.04 -3.48
C SER A 351 5.40 -18.45 -4.77
N ASP A 352 4.42 -17.55 -4.65
CA ASP A 352 3.79 -16.89 -5.78
C ASP A 352 4.21 -15.43 -5.87
N ILE A 353 4.48 -14.96 -7.08
CA ILE A 353 4.84 -13.58 -7.38
C ILE A 353 3.95 -13.03 -8.51
N GLU A 354 3.75 -11.72 -8.56
CA GLU A 354 3.03 -11.01 -9.62
C GLU A 354 3.86 -9.84 -10.14
N LEU A 355 3.87 -9.68 -11.46
CA LEU A 355 4.36 -8.49 -12.15
C LEU A 355 3.16 -7.66 -12.63
N ASP A 356 3.10 -6.38 -12.29
CA ASP A 356 2.19 -5.39 -12.89
C ASP A 356 3.01 -4.49 -13.81
N ILE A 357 2.83 -4.64 -15.12
CA ILE A 357 3.63 -3.99 -16.15
C ILE A 357 2.81 -2.87 -16.80
N SER A 358 3.30 -1.63 -16.75
CA SER A 358 2.73 -0.49 -17.46
C SER A 358 3.82 0.47 -17.95
N SER A 359 3.52 1.28 -18.97
CA SER A 359 4.44 2.21 -19.65
C SER A 359 5.35 3.06 -18.75
N LYS A 360 4.85 3.51 -17.59
CA LYS A 360 5.57 4.39 -16.65
C LYS A 360 5.65 3.84 -15.22
N PHE A 361 4.99 2.73 -14.97
CA PHE A 361 4.84 2.16 -13.63
C PHE A 361 4.92 0.65 -13.79
N CYS A 362 5.94 0.04 -13.21
CA CYS A 362 6.06 -1.40 -13.11
C CYS A 362 6.25 -1.77 -11.65
N GLU A 363 5.71 -2.91 -11.25
CA GLU A 363 5.74 -3.35 -9.86
C GLU A 363 5.91 -4.86 -9.78
N PHE A 364 6.74 -5.29 -8.84
CA PHE A 364 6.91 -6.67 -8.44
C PHE A 364 6.23 -6.85 -7.08
N ARG A 365 5.46 -7.93 -6.91
CA ARG A 365 4.82 -8.26 -5.63
C ARG A 365 4.96 -9.74 -5.33
N VAL A 366 5.11 -10.07 -4.07
CA VAL A 366 4.88 -11.42 -3.55
C VAL A 366 3.38 -11.58 -3.32
N VAL A 367 2.76 -12.56 -3.97
CA VAL A 367 1.32 -12.91 -3.88
C VAL A 367 1.05 -13.96 -2.81
N SER A 368 2.00 -14.87 -2.62
CA SER A 368 2.05 -15.75 -1.47
C SER A 368 3.53 -16.00 -1.17
N GLY A 369 3.94 -15.79 0.08
CA GLY A 369 5.31 -16.03 0.53
C GLY A 369 5.62 -17.53 0.59
N ILE A 370 6.24 -17.98 1.67
CA ILE A 370 6.44 -19.43 1.89
C ILE A 370 5.07 -20.09 2.09
N SER A 371 4.71 -21.04 1.21
CA SER A 371 3.36 -21.64 1.18
C SER A 371 2.94 -22.31 2.49
N HIS A 372 3.88 -22.89 3.25
CA HIS A 372 3.64 -23.52 4.55
C HIS A 372 4.86 -23.38 5.46
N LEU A 373 4.68 -22.89 6.68
CA LEU A 373 5.69 -23.02 7.74
C LEU A 373 5.70 -24.47 8.26
N SER A 374 6.87 -24.98 8.63
CA SER A 374 6.94 -26.29 9.28
C SER A 374 6.38 -26.23 10.71
N GLN A 375 5.92 -27.36 11.25
CA GLN A 375 5.42 -27.41 12.63
C GLN A 375 6.47 -26.91 13.63
N ASP A 376 7.74 -27.31 13.44
CA ASP A 376 8.85 -26.85 14.28
C ASP A 376 9.02 -25.32 14.26
N MET A 377 8.78 -24.67 13.12
CA MET A 377 8.83 -23.19 13.04
C MET A 377 7.63 -22.55 13.71
N CYS A 378 6.45 -23.16 13.62
CA CYS A 378 5.28 -22.70 14.36
C CYS A 378 5.51 -22.82 15.87
N ASP A 379 6.12 -23.91 16.32
CA ASP A 379 6.47 -24.16 17.72
C ASP A 379 7.50 -23.13 18.21
N ASP A 380 8.52 -22.80 17.39
CA ASP A 380 9.47 -21.72 17.70
C ASP A 380 8.77 -20.36 17.87
N ILE A 381 7.85 -20.00 16.95
CA ILE A 381 7.07 -18.76 17.07
C ILE A 381 6.26 -18.75 18.36
N ILE A 382 5.57 -19.84 18.69
CA ILE A 382 4.79 -19.97 19.92
C ILE A 382 5.70 -19.86 21.15
N GLN A 383 6.91 -20.41 21.11
CA GLN A 383 7.89 -20.29 22.18
C GLN A 383 8.36 -18.85 22.36
N ILE A 384 8.71 -18.15 21.28
CA ILE A 384 9.18 -16.76 21.30
C ILE A 384 8.07 -15.79 21.75
N THR A 385 6.82 -16.06 21.35
CA THR A 385 5.66 -15.18 21.59
C THR A 385 4.77 -15.59 22.78
N GLY A 386 5.03 -16.74 23.40
CA GLY A 386 4.16 -17.36 24.38
C GLY A 386 4.09 -16.63 25.73
N ASN A 387 3.04 -16.92 26.51
CA ASN A 387 2.75 -16.31 27.83
C ASN A 387 3.78 -16.61 28.94
N HIS A 388 4.86 -17.32 28.66
CA HIS A 388 5.91 -17.65 29.62
C HIS A 388 7.09 -16.69 29.46
N LEU A 389 6.87 -15.48 30.00
CA LEU A 389 7.73 -14.28 30.07
C LEU A 389 7.86 -13.45 28.77
N PRO A 390 7.29 -12.23 28.72
CA PRO A 390 8.04 -11.15 28.12
C PRO A 390 9.22 -10.84 29.06
N PRO A 391 10.49 -10.82 28.62
CA PRO A 391 11.41 -9.94 29.30
C PRO A 391 10.83 -8.52 29.18
N ASN A 392 10.75 -7.80 30.29
CA ASN A 392 10.60 -6.35 30.28
C ASN A 392 11.90 -5.75 29.72
N SER A 393 12.19 -6.02 28.45
CA SER A 393 13.37 -5.50 27.77
C SER A 393 13.07 -5.12 26.35
N TYR A 394 13.78 -4.11 25.90
CA TYR A 394 13.63 -3.51 24.58
C TYR A 394 13.79 -4.55 23.45
N THR A 395 14.80 -5.43 23.54
CA THR A 395 15.06 -6.49 22.58
C THR A 395 13.86 -7.43 22.40
N ALA A 396 13.20 -7.80 23.49
CA ALA A 396 12.02 -8.65 23.42
C ALA A 396 10.85 -7.97 22.69
N TYR A 397 10.62 -6.69 22.95
CA TYR A 397 9.56 -5.94 22.26
C TYR A 397 9.83 -5.82 20.76
N ILE A 398 11.09 -5.61 20.34
CA ILE A 398 11.46 -5.59 18.92
C ILE A 398 11.19 -6.96 18.25
N ILE A 399 11.65 -8.06 18.86
CA ILE A 399 11.47 -9.41 18.32
C ILE A 399 9.98 -9.74 18.21
N TYR A 400 9.21 -9.44 19.25
CA TYR A 400 7.76 -9.64 19.24
C TYR A 400 7.10 -8.84 18.11
N ASN A 401 7.41 -7.54 18.01
CA ASN A 401 6.86 -6.67 16.97
C ASN A 401 7.22 -7.16 15.56
N TYR A 402 8.46 -7.62 15.35
CA TYR A 402 8.87 -8.24 14.08
C TYR A 402 8.00 -9.45 13.74
N ILE A 403 7.78 -10.36 14.69
CA ILE A 403 6.95 -11.55 14.45
C ILE A 403 5.50 -11.15 14.17
N SER A 404 4.91 -10.27 14.98
CA SER A 404 3.53 -9.79 14.83
C SER A 404 3.27 -9.07 13.51
N ASN A 405 4.27 -8.39 12.94
CA ASN A 405 4.13 -7.70 11.67
C ASN A 405 4.38 -8.59 10.44
N ASN A 406 5.04 -9.75 10.60
CA ASN A 406 5.42 -10.62 9.48
C ASN A 406 4.63 -11.94 9.42
N PHE A 407 4.00 -12.36 10.52
CA PHE A 407 3.27 -13.64 10.60
C PHE A 407 1.86 -13.48 11.18
N ASN A 408 0.87 -14.10 10.53
CA ASN A 408 -0.50 -14.18 11.01
C ASN A 408 -0.63 -15.42 11.90
N TYR A 409 -0.72 -15.23 13.21
CA TYR A 409 -1.17 -16.27 14.13
C TYR A 409 -2.64 -16.00 14.48
N ALA A 410 -3.57 -16.74 13.87
CA ALA A 410 -4.92 -16.80 14.38
C ALA A 410 -4.88 -17.36 15.81
N THR A 411 -5.73 -16.84 16.72
CA THR A 411 -5.91 -17.45 18.04
C THR A 411 -6.10 -18.96 17.91
N PRO A 412 -5.54 -19.77 18.83
CA PRO A 412 -5.40 -21.22 18.64
C PRO A 412 -6.76 -21.89 18.53
N THR A 413 -7.25 -22.05 17.30
CA THR A 413 -8.19 -23.11 16.93
C THR A 413 -7.38 -24.33 16.55
N ILE A 414 -8.02 -25.49 16.63
CA ILE A 414 -7.45 -26.86 16.67
C ILE A 414 -6.48 -27.20 15.51
N ASP A 415 -6.40 -26.37 14.48
CA ASP A 415 -5.39 -26.44 13.42
C ASP A 415 -4.40 -25.28 13.57
N ASN A 416 -3.16 -25.57 13.99
CA ASN A 416 -2.03 -24.63 14.15
C ASN A 416 -1.55 -24.05 12.81
N ASN A 417 -2.41 -23.36 12.06
CA ASN A 417 -2.08 -22.75 10.78
C ASN A 417 -1.49 -21.35 11.00
N ILE A 418 -0.22 -21.26 11.36
CA ILE A 418 0.53 -19.99 11.26
C ILE A 418 0.96 -19.84 9.81
N GLU A 419 0.48 -18.78 9.16
CA GLU A 419 0.85 -18.45 7.79
C GLU A 419 1.64 -17.14 7.80
N PRO A 420 2.67 -16.98 6.94
CA PRO A 420 3.22 -15.67 6.65
C PRO A 420 2.07 -14.74 6.24
N ILE A 421 2.08 -13.48 6.69
CA ILE A 421 0.98 -12.56 6.37
C ILE A 421 0.88 -12.44 4.84
N SER A 422 -0.20 -13.01 4.29
CA SER A 422 -0.49 -12.94 2.87
C SER A 422 -0.93 -11.51 2.54
N VAL A 423 0.05 -10.71 2.11
CA VAL A 423 -0.09 -9.80 0.96
C VAL A 423 -0.96 -8.55 1.14
N ASN A 424 -1.53 -8.34 2.31
CA ASN A 424 -1.94 -7.00 2.74
C ASN A 424 -1.08 -6.61 3.93
N VAL A 425 -0.22 -5.60 3.74
CA VAL A 425 0.35 -4.85 4.87
C VAL A 425 -0.77 -4.62 5.88
N ASN A 426 -0.53 -4.92 7.16
CA ASN A 426 -1.43 -4.49 8.22
C ASN A 426 -1.46 -2.96 8.19
N ILE A 427 -2.35 -2.41 7.38
CA ILE A 427 -2.56 -0.97 7.30
C ILE A 427 -3.24 -0.61 8.62
N PRO A 428 -2.56 0.09 9.54
CA PRO A 428 -3.16 0.47 10.80
C PRO A 428 -4.36 1.36 10.54
N GLU A 429 -5.43 1.14 11.28
CA GLU A 429 -6.51 2.11 11.36
C GLU A 429 -6.00 3.35 12.09
N ILE A 430 -5.85 4.45 11.36
CA ILE A 430 -5.37 5.69 11.97
C ILE A 430 -6.51 6.31 12.76
N THR A 431 -6.37 6.35 14.08
CA THR A 431 -7.30 7.05 14.97
C THR A 431 -6.89 8.52 15.12
N PRO A 432 -7.76 9.41 15.63
CA PRO A 432 -7.39 10.81 15.88
C PRO A 432 -6.20 11.01 16.84
N SER A 433 -5.90 10.01 17.68
CA SER A 433 -4.80 10.06 18.66
C SER A 433 -3.49 9.46 18.18
N ILE A 434 -3.51 8.69 17.08
CA ILE A 434 -2.31 8.01 16.60
C ILE A 434 -1.25 9.01 16.15
N THR A 435 0.00 8.72 16.49
CA THR A 435 1.17 9.52 16.13
C THR A 435 1.91 8.93 14.93
N PRO A 436 2.76 9.70 14.23
CA PRO A 436 3.64 9.15 13.20
C PRO A 436 4.56 8.03 13.73
N ASN A 437 4.98 8.12 14.99
CA ASN A 437 5.85 7.13 15.63
C ASN A 437 5.18 5.76 15.73
N GLU A 438 3.92 5.73 16.20
CA GLU A 438 3.10 4.52 16.22
C GLU A 438 2.99 3.92 14.81
N ILE A 439 2.77 4.75 13.78
CA ILE A 439 2.65 4.29 12.39
C ILE A 439 3.92 3.56 11.92
N PHE A 440 5.11 4.03 12.31
CA PHE A 440 6.37 3.38 11.95
C PHE A 440 6.54 1.98 12.56
N LEU A 441 5.82 1.65 13.63
CA LEU A 441 5.89 0.33 14.25
C LEU A 441 5.12 -0.75 13.49
N PHE A 442 4.19 -0.38 12.59
CA PHE A 442 3.39 -1.34 11.80
C PHE A 442 4.12 -1.86 10.55
N GLY A 443 5.34 -1.37 10.29
CA GLY A 443 6.19 -1.81 9.18
C GLY A 443 6.30 -0.79 8.03
N PRO A 444 6.97 -1.17 6.93
CA PRO A 444 7.40 -0.24 5.89
C PRO A 444 6.24 0.44 5.14
N ILE A 445 6.31 1.77 5.00
CA ILE A 445 5.30 2.60 4.30
C ILE A 445 5.66 2.75 2.82
N GLU A 446 5.73 1.63 2.11
CA GLU A 446 6.28 1.59 0.76
C GLU A 446 5.20 1.65 -0.31
N SER A 447 4.17 0.81 -0.18
CA SER A 447 3.15 0.69 -1.22
C SER A 447 2.28 1.95 -1.34
N LEU A 448 1.93 2.28 -2.59
CA LEU A 448 1.01 3.38 -2.88
C LEU A 448 -0.36 3.18 -2.20
N LYS A 449 -0.79 1.93 -2.01
CA LYS A 449 -2.00 1.59 -1.26
C LYS A 449 -1.88 1.99 0.21
N TYR A 450 -0.77 1.62 0.87
CA TYR A 450 -0.54 1.96 2.27
C TYR A 450 -0.46 3.49 2.46
N LYS A 451 0.36 4.18 1.66
CA LYS A 451 0.43 5.65 1.64
C LYS A 451 -0.94 6.31 1.47
N SER A 452 -1.75 5.78 0.53
CA SER A 452 -3.09 6.29 0.27
C SER A 452 -4.06 6.06 1.43
N SER A 453 -3.96 4.94 2.15
CA SER A 453 -4.81 4.66 3.30
C SER A 453 -4.47 5.56 4.49
N ILE A 454 -3.19 5.81 4.75
CA ILE A 454 -2.77 6.75 5.80
C ILE A 454 -3.38 8.13 5.56
N LEU A 455 -3.28 8.62 4.31
CA LEU A 455 -3.86 9.91 3.92
C LEU A 455 -5.39 9.92 4.05
N MET A 456 -6.05 8.83 3.64
CA MET A 456 -7.50 8.67 3.75
C MET A 456 -7.97 8.83 5.19
N ASP A 457 -7.42 8.04 6.10
CA ASP A 457 -7.86 8.02 7.49
C ASP A 457 -7.57 9.35 8.19
N PHE A 458 -6.39 9.95 7.94
CA PHE A 458 -6.07 11.28 8.46
C PHE A 458 -7.11 12.32 8.02
N LEU A 459 -7.46 12.35 6.72
CA LEU A 459 -8.40 13.33 6.18
C LEU A 459 -9.82 13.11 6.70
N ILE A 460 -10.28 11.86 6.79
CA ILE A 460 -11.61 11.54 7.33
C ILE A 460 -11.68 11.97 8.80
N ASN A 461 -10.76 11.49 9.65
CA ASN A 461 -10.77 11.79 11.09
C ASN A 461 -10.76 13.30 11.36
N ASN A 462 -10.08 14.08 10.53
CA ASN A 462 -9.94 15.53 10.68
C ASN A 462 -10.89 16.35 9.78
N SER A 463 -11.91 15.73 9.20
CA SER A 463 -12.89 16.40 8.33
C SER A 463 -13.79 17.38 9.08
N SER A 464 -14.06 17.14 10.37
CA SER A 464 -14.87 18.01 11.22
C SER A 464 -14.08 19.00 12.08
N ALA A 465 -12.78 18.82 12.22
CA ALA A 465 -11.92 19.67 13.04
C ALA A 465 -11.13 20.65 12.16
N ASN A 466 -11.02 21.90 12.62
CA ASN A 466 -9.98 22.80 12.11
C ASN A 466 -8.72 22.51 12.91
N LEU A 467 -7.92 21.53 12.48
CA LEU A 467 -6.62 21.30 13.11
C LEU A 467 -5.74 22.55 12.97
N PRO A 468 -4.93 22.88 13.98
CA PRO A 468 -3.82 23.81 13.79
C PRO A 468 -2.96 23.34 12.61
N ILE A 469 -2.55 24.28 11.76
CA ILE A 469 -1.56 24.01 10.71
C ILE A 469 -0.22 23.70 11.41
N ASN A 470 0.61 22.82 10.82
CA ASN A 470 1.91 22.39 11.34
C ASN A 470 1.85 21.38 12.50
N THR A 471 0.92 20.42 12.46
CA THR A 471 0.92 19.28 13.40
C THR A 471 1.87 18.17 12.94
N GLY A 472 2.29 17.27 13.85
CA GLY A 472 3.13 16.13 13.49
C GLY A 472 2.53 15.26 12.39
N MET A 473 1.24 14.93 12.51
CA MET A 473 0.51 14.13 11.50
C MET A 473 0.27 14.86 10.18
N GLU A 474 0.04 16.17 10.19
CA GLU A 474 -0.10 16.94 8.94
C GLU A 474 1.22 17.00 8.17
N ARG A 475 2.35 17.29 8.82
CA ARG A 475 3.68 17.20 8.18
C ARG A 475 4.00 15.80 7.69
N PHE A 476 3.65 14.78 8.48
CA PHE A 476 3.86 13.39 8.10
C PHE A 476 3.07 13.02 6.84
N THR A 477 1.80 13.38 6.76
CA THR A 477 0.98 13.16 5.55
C THR A 477 1.41 14.03 4.37
N GLU A 478 1.91 15.25 4.59
CA GLU A 478 2.56 16.07 3.54
C GLU A 478 3.79 15.34 2.97
N ASN A 479 4.64 14.76 3.83
CA ASN A 479 5.79 13.97 3.41
C ASN A 479 5.40 12.70 2.65
N ILE A 480 4.33 12.02 3.06
CA ILE A 480 3.78 10.87 2.32
C ILE A 480 3.40 11.29 0.90
N ILE A 481 2.69 12.40 0.74
CA ILE A 481 2.33 12.92 -0.58
C ILE A 481 3.60 13.30 -1.37
N GLY A 482 4.57 13.94 -0.72
CA GLY A 482 5.85 14.32 -1.32
C GLY A 482 6.71 13.13 -1.76
N SER A 483 6.52 11.96 -1.15
CA SER A 483 7.20 10.71 -1.52
C SER A 483 6.62 10.03 -2.76
N VAL A 484 5.55 10.58 -3.35
CA VAL A 484 4.83 10.00 -4.48
C VAL A 484 4.96 10.88 -5.71
N SER A 485 4.99 10.27 -6.89
CA SER A 485 5.26 10.95 -8.15
C SER A 485 3.98 11.46 -8.78
N LEU A 486 3.54 12.64 -8.34
CA LEU A 486 2.30 13.27 -8.82
C LEU A 486 2.30 13.65 -10.31
N ASN A 487 3.43 13.52 -11.03
CA ASN A 487 3.49 13.61 -12.49
C ASN A 487 2.94 12.34 -13.18
N ILE A 488 2.97 11.18 -12.50
CA ILE A 488 2.36 9.93 -12.95
C ILE A 488 0.86 9.97 -12.62
N GLU A 489 0.01 9.87 -13.63
CA GLU A 489 -1.44 10.02 -13.48
C GLU A 489 -2.07 8.98 -12.54
N ARG A 490 -1.64 7.71 -12.63
CA ARG A 490 -2.09 6.63 -11.74
C ARG A 490 -1.80 6.97 -10.28
N GLU A 491 -0.55 7.33 -9.97
CA GLU A 491 -0.13 7.66 -8.61
C GLU A 491 -0.82 8.93 -8.08
N ARG A 492 -0.87 9.97 -8.92
CA ARG A 492 -1.56 11.23 -8.62
C ARG A 492 -3.03 10.98 -8.28
N THR A 493 -3.74 10.21 -9.11
CA THR A 493 -5.17 9.93 -8.90
C THR A 493 -5.37 9.10 -7.63
N GLN A 494 -4.53 8.09 -7.39
CA GLN A 494 -4.66 7.24 -6.20
C GLN A 494 -4.46 8.04 -4.90
N ILE A 495 -3.48 8.93 -4.83
CA ILE A 495 -3.23 9.77 -3.64
C ILE A 495 -4.22 10.92 -3.54
N LEU A 496 -4.35 11.76 -4.58
CA LEU A 496 -5.11 13.01 -4.48
C LEU A 496 -6.62 12.81 -4.53
N SER A 497 -7.12 11.66 -4.99
CA SER A 497 -8.55 11.35 -4.86
C SER A 497 -9.00 11.33 -3.39
N LYS A 498 -8.09 11.00 -2.46
CA LYS A 498 -8.36 10.97 -1.01
C LYS A 498 -8.62 12.37 -0.45
N CYS A 499 -8.17 13.43 -1.12
CA CYS A 499 -8.50 14.81 -0.75
C CYS A 499 -10.00 15.12 -0.75
N ILE A 500 -10.84 14.30 -1.40
CA ILE A 500 -12.31 14.47 -1.40
C ILE A 500 -12.93 14.27 -0.01
N TYR A 501 -12.30 13.51 0.88
CA TYR A 501 -12.83 13.27 2.23
C TYR A 501 -12.79 14.54 3.09
N ASN A 502 -11.93 15.52 2.74
CA ASN A 502 -11.83 16.77 3.46
C ASN A 502 -11.35 17.90 2.54
N LEU A 503 -12.28 18.75 2.09
CA LEU A 503 -11.94 19.87 1.19
C LEU A 503 -11.03 20.94 1.83
N ASN A 504 -10.79 20.89 3.15
CA ASN A 504 -9.76 21.71 3.79
C ASN A 504 -8.33 21.25 3.50
N TYR A 505 -8.12 20.15 2.76
CA TYR A 505 -6.79 19.66 2.38
C TYR A 505 -5.89 20.74 1.76
N ILE A 506 -6.48 21.74 1.07
CA ILE A 506 -5.74 22.87 0.47
C ILE A 506 -5.00 23.69 1.54
N LYS A 507 -5.54 23.74 2.77
CA LYS A 507 -4.89 24.42 3.90
C LYS A 507 -3.75 23.58 4.48
N TYR A 508 -3.90 22.27 4.51
CA TYR A 508 -2.88 21.34 5.03
C TYR A 508 -1.73 21.16 4.04
N TYR A 509 -2.02 21.21 2.74
CA TYR A 509 -1.05 20.91 1.68
C TYR A 509 -0.99 22.04 0.64
N PRO A 510 -0.58 23.26 1.03
CA PRO A 510 -0.62 24.43 0.15
C PRO A 510 0.31 24.34 -1.07
N LYS A 511 1.28 23.42 -1.05
CA LYS A 511 2.24 23.20 -2.15
C LYS A 511 1.67 22.32 -3.28
N ILE A 512 0.51 21.69 -3.09
CA ILE A 512 -0.10 20.82 -4.11
C ILE A 512 -0.82 21.68 -5.14
N ASN A 513 -0.26 21.74 -6.35
CA ASN A 513 -0.84 22.48 -7.49
C ASN A 513 -1.92 21.71 -8.27
N TYR A 514 -2.47 20.65 -7.68
CA TYR A 514 -3.50 19.81 -8.29
C TYR A 514 -4.80 19.91 -7.50
N PHE A 515 -5.92 20.04 -8.20
CA PHE A 515 -7.24 20.05 -7.59
C PHE A 515 -7.94 18.71 -7.80
N VAL A 516 -8.56 18.20 -6.73
CA VAL A 516 -9.27 16.90 -6.75
C VAL A 516 -10.34 16.82 -7.85
N HIS A 517 -10.99 17.93 -8.16
CA HIS A 517 -12.04 18.00 -9.18
C HIS A 517 -11.50 17.99 -10.63
N ASN A 518 -10.19 18.11 -10.83
CA ASN A 518 -9.53 18.09 -12.14
C ASN A 518 -8.85 16.74 -12.45
N LEU A 519 -9.04 15.72 -11.61
CA LEU A 519 -8.50 14.39 -11.85
C LEU A 519 -9.27 13.70 -13.00
N THR A 520 -8.56 13.36 -14.06
CA THR A 520 -9.08 12.84 -15.35
C THR A 520 -9.65 11.42 -15.25
N ASP A 521 -9.02 10.54 -14.47
CA ASP A 521 -9.45 9.15 -14.27
C ASP A 521 -10.48 8.97 -13.14
N PHE A 522 -10.96 10.07 -12.56
CA PHE A 522 -11.90 10.03 -11.45
C PHE A 522 -13.34 9.85 -11.96
N THR A 523 -13.97 8.71 -11.64
CA THR A 523 -15.27 8.31 -12.19
C THR A 523 -16.36 8.25 -11.12
N TYR A 524 -17.61 8.04 -11.55
CA TYR A 524 -18.71 7.76 -10.61
C TYR A 524 -18.49 6.48 -9.79
N ASN A 525 -17.74 5.49 -10.32
CA ASN A 525 -17.37 4.30 -9.55
C ASN A 525 -16.37 4.63 -8.44
N SER A 526 -15.45 5.56 -8.69
CA SER A 526 -14.53 6.08 -7.66
C SER A 526 -15.32 6.70 -6.49
N ILE A 527 -16.36 7.49 -6.78
CA ILE A 527 -17.25 8.07 -5.76
C ILE A 527 -17.96 6.97 -4.95
N LYS A 528 -18.46 5.91 -5.60
CA LYS A 528 -19.12 4.80 -4.89
C LYS A 528 -18.20 4.14 -3.87
N LEU A 529 -16.96 3.85 -4.27
CA LEU A 529 -15.96 3.25 -3.38
C LEU A 529 -15.67 4.18 -2.20
N ILE A 530 -15.50 5.48 -2.46
CA ILE A 530 -15.26 6.51 -1.45
C ILE A 530 -16.41 6.61 -0.44
N LEU A 531 -17.66 6.53 -0.88
CA LEU A 531 -18.83 6.50 0.02
C LEU A 531 -18.82 5.24 0.91
N ILE A 532 -18.44 4.09 0.33
CA ILE A 532 -18.34 2.83 1.06
C ILE A 532 -17.23 2.91 2.12
N ASP A 533 -16.04 3.40 1.76
CA ASP A 533 -14.89 3.56 2.66
C ASP A 533 -15.27 4.37 3.92
N ILE A 534 -15.93 5.54 3.73
CA ILE A 534 -16.35 6.42 4.84
C ILE A 534 -17.33 5.73 5.79
N ILE A 535 -18.27 4.94 5.25
CA ILE A 535 -19.34 4.31 6.04
C ILE A 535 -18.84 3.04 6.74
N GLN A 536 -17.91 2.32 6.12
CA GLN A 536 -17.38 1.06 6.64
C GLN A 536 -16.30 1.24 7.70
N GLY A 537 -15.45 2.28 7.60
CA GLY A 537 -14.40 2.55 8.60
C GLY A 537 -14.95 2.95 9.98
N ASP A 538 -14.14 2.85 11.03
CA ASP A 538 -14.55 3.16 12.40
C ASP A 538 -14.18 4.59 12.80
N TYR A 539 -14.84 5.55 12.17
CA TYR A 539 -14.53 6.97 12.38
C TYR A 539 -15.52 7.65 13.33
N PRO A 540 -15.14 8.77 13.98
CA PRO A 540 -16.05 9.58 14.75
C PRO A 540 -17.27 10.04 13.92
N THR A 541 -18.47 10.01 14.51
CA THR A 541 -19.73 10.34 13.82
C THR A 541 -19.68 11.66 13.07
N GLN A 542 -19.11 12.71 13.68
CA GLN A 542 -19.06 14.04 13.06
C GLN A 542 -18.11 14.07 11.86
N SER A 543 -17.04 13.29 11.90
CA SER A 543 -16.08 13.11 10.82
C SER A 543 -16.72 12.41 9.62
N VAL A 544 -17.48 11.33 9.86
CA VAL A 544 -18.25 10.63 8.82
C VAL A 544 -19.22 11.58 8.12
N VAL A 545 -20.03 12.32 8.88
CA VAL A 545 -21.01 13.26 8.33
C VAL A 545 -20.33 14.37 7.53
N SER A 546 -19.23 14.93 8.05
CA SER A 546 -18.49 16.00 7.36
C SER A 546 -17.86 15.51 6.06
N SER A 547 -17.26 14.31 6.08
CA SER A 547 -16.65 13.67 4.90
C SER A 547 -17.70 13.39 3.82
N LEU A 548 -18.86 12.82 4.18
CA LEU A 548 -19.96 12.61 3.24
C LEU A 548 -20.43 13.92 2.60
N ASN A 549 -20.53 14.99 3.37
CA ASN A 549 -20.91 16.31 2.85
C ASN A 549 -19.89 16.82 1.81
N TYR A 550 -18.60 16.67 2.07
CA TYR A 550 -17.56 17.04 1.12
C TYR A 550 -17.64 16.23 -0.17
N VAL A 551 -17.91 14.92 -0.09
CA VAL A 551 -18.13 14.06 -1.26
C VAL A 551 -19.33 14.54 -2.08
N PHE A 552 -20.46 14.86 -1.45
CA PHE A 552 -21.65 15.35 -2.17
C PHE A 552 -21.41 16.65 -2.93
N MET A 553 -20.48 17.49 -2.47
CA MET A 553 -20.10 18.73 -3.14
C MET A 553 -19.29 18.51 -4.42
N HIS A 554 -18.79 17.29 -4.66
CA HIS A 554 -18.00 17.01 -5.85
C HIS A 554 -18.85 17.07 -7.13
N PRO A 555 -18.38 17.71 -8.22
CA PRO A 555 -19.17 17.89 -9.45
C PRO A 555 -19.73 16.59 -10.05
N ILE A 556 -18.98 15.48 -9.95
CA ILE A 556 -19.42 14.15 -10.42
C ILE A 556 -20.71 13.71 -9.74
N CYS A 557 -20.89 13.99 -8.44
CA CYS A 557 -22.11 13.64 -7.70
C CYS A 557 -23.34 14.31 -8.30
N SER A 558 -23.21 15.54 -8.78
CA SER A 558 -24.31 16.23 -9.46
C SER A 558 -24.52 15.76 -10.90
N LYS A 559 -23.46 15.42 -11.62
CA LYS A 559 -23.52 15.00 -13.04
C LYS A 559 -24.02 13.57 -13.22
N TYR A 560 -23.69 12.68 -12.28
CA TYR A 560 -23.95 11.23 -12.35
C TYR A 560 -24.69 10.75 -11.09
N ALA A 561 -25.59 11.59 -10.56
CA ALA A 561 -26.29 11.31 -9.30
C ALA A 561 -27.01 9.96 -9.35
N PHE A 562 -27.72 9.68 -10.46
CA PHE A 562 -28.47 8.46 -10.62
C PHE A 562 -27.55 7.24 -10.62
N GLU A 563 -26.48 7.26 -11.43
CA GLU A 563 -25.52 6.16 -11.51
C GLU A 563 -24.82 5.90 -10.18
N ILE A 564 -24.55 6.94 -9.39
CA ILE A 564 -23.90 6.84 -8.08
C ILE A 564 -24.86 6.26 -7.04
N PHE A 565 -26.03 6.86 -6.87
CA PHE A 565 -26.89 6.67 -5.69
C PHE A 565 -28.04 5.69 -5.90
N GLU A 566 -28.53 5.47 -7.12
CA GLU A 566 -29.58 4.48 -7.41
C GLU A 566 -29.23 3.05 -6.94
N PRO A 567 -27.99 2.54 -7.13
CA PRO A 567 -27.68 1.15 -6.83
C PRO A 567 -28.02 0.73 -5.40
N LYS A 568 -28.67 -0.44 -5.28
CA LYS A 568 -29.03 -1.06 -3.99
C LYS A 568 -27.85 -1.18 -3.02
N THR A 569 -26.62 -1.36 -3.53
CA THR A 569 -25.41 -1.43 -2.70
C THR A 569 -25.18 -0.14 -1.90
N ILE A 570 -25.31 1.03 -2.53
CA ILE A 570 -25.16 2.33 -1.85
C ILE A 570 -26.30 2.57 -0.87
N PHE A 571 -27.53 2.21 -1.24
CA PHE A 571 -28.66 2.21 -0.33
C PHE A 571 -28.37 1.37 0.93
N LEU A 572 -27.88 0.13 0.80
CA LEU A 572 -27.59 -0.72 1.96
C LEU A 572 -26.54 -0.11 2.89
N HIS A 573 -25.48 0.50 2.35
CA HIS A 573 -24.47 1.17 3.16
C HIS A 573 -25.05 2.37 3.93
N LEU A 574 -25.79 3.26 3.26
CA LEU A 574 -26.38 4.43 3.89
C LEU A 574 -27.51 4.09 4.87
N PHE A 575 -28.37 3.12 4.56
CA PHE A 575 -29.60 2.86 5.32
C PHE A 575 -29.51 1.71 6.30
N SER A 576 -28.50 0.83 6.18
CA SER A 576 -28.26 -0.26 7.11
C SER A 576 -26.96 -0.04 7.89
N THR A 577 -25.82 0.05 7.20
CA THR A 577 -24.51 0.13 7.86
C THR A 577 -24.36 1.41 8.67
N LEU A 578 -24.63 2.58 8.06
CA LEU A 578 -24.54 3.87 8.75
C LEU A 578 -25.46 3.95 9.97
N THR A 579 -26.73 3.53 9.83
CA THR A 579 -27.70 3.58 10.94
C THR A 579 -27.34 2.62 12.07
N LYS A 580 -26.72 1.48 11.74
CA LYS A 580 -26.26 0.51 12.73
C LYS A 580 -25.06 1.05 13.52
N LYS A 581 -24.17 1.80 12.87
CA LYS A 581 -22.97 2.39 13.51
C LYS A 581 -23.25 3.69 14.26
N TYR A 582 -24.04 4.59 13.68
CA TYR A 582 -24.09 6.00 14.10
C TYR A 582 -25.49 6.48 14.51
N GLU A 583 -26.43 5.56 14.71
CA GLU A 583 -27.83 5.84 15.04
C GLU A 583 -28.65 6.42 13.89
N LEU A 584 -29.96 6.22 13.98
CA LEU A 584 -30.92 6.58 12.96
C LEU A 584 -30.97 8.09 12.62
N PRO A 585 -30.94 9.04 13.57
CA PRO A 585 -31.03 10.47 13.24
C PRO A 585 -29.92 10.98 12.31
N ARG A 586 -28.77 10.31 12.27
CA ARG A 586 -27.66 10.70 11.39
C ARG A 586 -27.97 10.47 9.92
N LEU A 587 -28.77 9.44 9.61
CA LEU A 587 -29.28 9.22 8.27
C LEU A 587 -30.05 10.44 7.78
N TYR A 588 -30.94 11.01 8.61
CA TYR A 588 -31.71 12.21 8.23
C TYR A 588 -30.79 13.39 7.89
N ASN A 589 -29.76 13.64 8.71
CA ASN A 589 -28.79 14.72 8.45
C ASN A 589 -28.04 14.53 7.14
N VAL A 590 -27.61 13.30 6.83
CA VAL A 590 -26.95 12.95 5.58
C VAL A 590 -27.90 13.19 4.40
N LEU A 591 -29.15 12.74 4.48
CA LEU A 591 -30.15 12.95 3.43
C LEU A 591 -30.49 14.43 3.24
N ALA A 592 -30.59 15.21 4.32
CA ALA A 592 -30.86 16.64 4.26
C ALA A 592 -29.73 17.40 3.56
N ASN A 593 -28.48 17.04 3.84
CA ASN A 593 -27.32 17.65 3.16
C ASN A 593 -27.23 17.22 1.69
N MET A 594 -27.47 15.94 1.40
CA MET A 594 -27.56 15.44 0.03
C MET A 594 -28.62 16.21 -0.76
N ASP A 595 -29.81 16.40 -0.20
CA ASP A 595 -30.88 17.17 -0.83
C ASP A 595 -30.46 18.62 -1.05
N LYS A 596 -29.94 19.29 -0.02
CA LYS A 596 -29.48 20.68 -0.11
C LYS A 596 -28.46 20.90 -1.23
N VAL A 597 -27.50 19.99 -1.39
CA VAL A 597 -26.40 20.14 -2.36
C VAL A 597 -26.88 19.76 -3.77
N LEU A 598 -27.52 18.60 -3.93
CA LEU A 598 -27.82 18.02 -5.25
C LEU A 598 -29.14 18.53 -5.84
N ALA A 599 -30.13 18.88 -5.03
CA ALA A 599 -31.43 19.37 -5.51
C ALA A 599 -31.33 20.67 -6.34
N SER A 600 -30.31 21.49 -6.06
CA SER A 600 -30.06 22.74 -6.79
C SER A 600 -29.68 22.52 -8.26
N LYS A 601 -29.23 21.31 -8.61
CA LYS A 601 -28.75 20.95 -9.95
C LYS A 601 -29.77 20.13 -10.72
N ASP A 602 -30.24 19.04 -10.13
CA ASP A 602 -31.24 18.16 -10.74
C ASP A 602 -32.16 17.53 -9.68
N LYS A 603 -33.22 18.25 -9.33
CA LYS A 603 -34.23 17.77 -8.38
C LYS A 603 -34.96 16.52 -8.92
N THR A 604 -35.11 16.38 -10.23
CA THR A 604 -35.86 15.27 -10.82
C THR A 604 -35.10 13.96 -10.67
N ALA A 605 -33.81 13.93 -11.01
CA ALA A 605 -32.96 12.77 -10.80
C ALA A 605 -32.89 12.37 -9.32
N LEU A 606 -32.76 13.35 -8.43
CA LEU A 606 -32.76 13.11 -6.99
C LEU A 606 -34.09 12.54 -6.48
N ASN A 607 -35.22 13.02 -6.99
CA ASN A 607 -36.54 12.49 -6.66
C ASN A 607 -36.69 11.03 -7.11
N ASN A 608 -36.15 10.68 -8.29
CA ASN A 608 -36.12 9.30 -8.78
C ASN A 608 -35.27 8.39 -7.86
N ILE A 609 -34.13 8.87 -7.38
CA ILE A 609 -33.28 8.14 -6.41
C ILE A 609 -34.07 7.86 -5.12
N TYR A 610 -34.75 8.87 -4.57
CA TYR A 610 -35.55 8.68 -3.35
C TYR A 610 -36.74 7.73 -3.55
N LEU A 611 -37.39 7.75 -4.72
CA LEU A 611 -38.42 6.76 -5.07
C LEU A 611 -37.84 5.35 -5.14
N THR A 612 -36.65 5.19 -5.73
CA THR A 612 -35.94 3.89 -5.74
C THR A 612 -35.60 3.43 -4.33
N TRP A 613 -35.03 4.29 -3.49
CA TRP A 613 -34.71 3.94 -2.11
C TRP A 613 -35.95 3.63 -1.27
N LEU A 614 -37.06 4.34 -1.49
CA LEU A 614 -38.34 4.03 -0.87
C LEU A 614 -38.79 2.62 -1.26
N SER A 615 -38.64 2.25 -2.53
CA SER A 615 -38.97 0.91 -3.02
C SER A 615 -38.15 -0.18 -2.32
N TYR A 616 -36.85 0.06 -2.12
CA TYR A 616 -35.96 -0.88 -1.43
C TYR A 616 -36.28 -0.99 0.06
N ALA A 617 -36.61 0.13 0.71
CA ALA A 617 -36.98 0.16 2.12
C ALA A 617 -38.32 -0.56 2.36
N CYS A 618 -39.34 -0.27 1.55
CA CYS A 618 -40.67 -0.87 1.68
C CYS A 618 -40.71 -2.36 1.34
N GLY A 619 -39.83 -2.84 0.43
CA GLY A 619 -39.70 -4.25 0.08
C GLY A 619 -38.87 -5.08 1.08
N ASN A 620 -38.42 -4.50 2.19
CA ASN A 620 -37.64 -5.21 3.19
C ASN A 620 -38.18 -4.94 4.60
N PRO A 621 -38.77 -5.94 5.27
CA PRO A 621 -39.44 -5.75 6.57
C PRO A 621 -38.48 -5.39 7.72
N LYS A 622 -37.16 -5.41 7.49
CA LYS A 622 -36.17 -5.01 8.50
C LYS A 622 -36.11 -3.49 8.73
N TYR A 623 -36.63 -2.67 7.80
CA TYR A 623 -36.58 -1.22 7.95
C TYR A 623 -37.77 -0.71 8.76
N SER A 624 -37.47 0.16 9.73
CA SER A 624 -38.49 0.79 10.59
C SER A 624 -39.34 1.82 9.84
N CYS A 625 -40.57 2.04 10.34
CA CYS A 625 -41.43 3.16 9.93
C CYS A 625 -40.66 4.48 9.83
N THR A 626 -39.82 4.77 10.82
CA THR A 626 -39.02 6.01 10.87
C THR A 626 -38.04 6.12 9.71
N GLN A 627 -37.35 5.02 9.33
CA GLN A 627 -36.44 5.01 8.17
C GLN A 627 -37.20 5.27 6.86
N ILE A 628 -38.36 4.62 6.69
CA ILE A 628 -39.24 4.84 5.54
C ILE A 628 -39.71 6.29 5.51
N GLY A 629 -40.11 6.83 6.66
CA GLY A 629 -40.54 8.21 6.84
C GLY A 629 -39.47 9.23 6.48
N TYR A 630 -38.20 8.98 6.82
CA TYR A 630 -37.09 9.86 6.42
C TYR A 630 -36.95 9.94 4.90
N ILE A 631 -36.89 8.82 4.18
CA ILE A 631 -36.82 8.83 2.71
C ILE A 631 -38.02 9.55 2.11
N TYR A 632 -39.21 9.16 2.58
CA TYR A 632 -40.48 9.70 2.11
C TYR A 632 -40.52 11.23 2.27
N SER A 633 -39.94 11.77 3.35
CA SER A 633 -39.93 13.21 3.59
C SER A 633 -39.26 14.03 2.47
N PHE A 634 -38.22 13.49 1.82
CA PHE A 634 -37.47 14.19 0.77
C PHE A 634 -38.07 14.07 -0.64
N ILE A 635 -39.08 13.21 -0.83
CA ILE A 635 -39.78 13.07 -2.12
C ILE A 635 -40.64 14.31 -2.40
N ASP A 636 -40.38 14.95 -3.53
CA ASP A 636 -41.18 16.04 -4.08
C ASP A 636 -42.28 15.46 -4.96
N TYR A 637 -43.47 15.28 -4.39
CA TYR A 637 -44.62 14.70 -5.09
C TYR A 637 -45.15 15.56 -6.24
N LYS A 638 -44.69 16.82 -6.37
CA LYS A 638 -45.07 17.71 -7.49
C LYS A 638 -44.16 17.52 -8.70
N LYS A 639 -43.05 16.81 -8.55
CA LYS A 639 -42.02 16.59 -9.59
C LYS A 639 -41.71 15.11 -9.81
N LEU A 640 -42.75 14.29 -9.96
CA LEU A 640 -42.62 12.86 -10.23
C LEU A 640 -42.41 12.64 -11.74
N SER A 641 -41.30 12.01 -12.13
CA SER A 641 -40.96 11.71 -13.53
C SER A 641 -41.37 10.29 -13.92
N THR A 642 -41.46 9.94 -15.21
CA THR A 642 -41.69 8.55 -15.64
C THR A 642 -40.42 7.70 -15.65
N GLU A 643 -39.24 8.29 -15.43
CA GLU A 643 -37.94 7.59 -15.51
C GLU A 643 -37.76 6.53 -14.43
N PHE A 644 -38.29 6.76 -13.21
CA PHE A 644 -38.28 5.73 -12.17
C PHE A 644 -39.05 4.47 -12.60
N ALA A 645 -40.23 4.62 -13.22
CA ALA A 645 -41.02 3.49 -13.71
C ALA A 645 -40.27 2.71 -14.80
N ASN A 646 -39.57 3.41 -15.71
CA ASN A 646 -38.74 2.80 -16.74
C ASN A 646 -37.53 2.05 -16.15
N SER A 647 -36.83 2.65 -15.18
CA SER A 647 -35.73 1.99 -14.46
C SER A 647 -36.21 0.74 -13.72
N ALA A 648 -37.33 0.83 -13.01
CA ALA A 648 -37.95 -0.27 -12.30
C ALA A 648 -38.36 -1.42 -13.25
N ALA A 649 -38.79 -1.11 -14.47
CA ALA A 649 -39.13 -2.10 -15.51
C ALA A 649 -37.89 -2.89 -15.97
N LEU A 650 -36.76 -2.21 -16.14
CA LEU A 650 -35.51 -2.78 -16.64
C LEU A 650 -34.77 -3.61 -15.58
N ASN A 651 -34.80 -3.17 -14.32
CA ASN A 651 -34.06 -3.80 -13.23
C ASN A 651 -34.75 -5.05 -12.63
N GLY A 652 -36.01 -5.33 -12.97
CA GLY A 652 -36.70 -6.59 -12.66
C GLY A 652 -36.94 -6.92 -11.18
N ASN A 653 -36.41 -6.16 -10.21
CA ASN A 653 -36.39 -6.56 -8.80
C ASN A 653 -37.34 -5.79 -7.88
N ILE A 654 -38.25 -4.97 -8.43
CA ILE A 654 -39.17 -4.13 -7.64
C ILE A 654 -40.59 -4.74 -7.60
N ASN A 655 -41.07 -5.10 -6.42
CA ASN A 655 -42.43 -5.59 -6.17
C ASN A 655 -43.35 -4.44 -5.70
N PHE A 656 -44.14 -3.88 -6.62
CA PHE A 656 -45.04 -2.75 -6.32
C PHE A 656 -46.15 -3.10 -5.33
N ASN A 657 -46.59 -4.36 -5.26
CA ASN A 657 -47.64 -4.76 -4.34
C ASN A 657 -47.14 -4.73 -2.88
N GLU A 658 -45.91 -5.19 -2.65
CA GLU A 658 -45.26 -5.07 -1.35
C GLU A 658 -45.06 -3.62 -0.95
N ILE A 659 -44.59 -2.77 -1.88
CA ILE A 659 -44.39 -1.34 -1.61
C ILE A 659 -45.69 -0.68 -1.20
N LEU A 660 -46.76 -0.87 -1.98
CA LEU A 660 -48.07 -0.30 -1.68
C LEU A 660 -48.62 -0.82 -0.33
N SER A 661 -48.41 -2.09 -0.01
CA SER A 661 -48.84 -2.67 1.28
C SER A 661 -48.08 -2.05 2.45
N SER A 662 -46.76 -1.93 2.36
CA SER A 662 -45.93 -1.29 3.38
C SER A 662 -46.29 0.18 3.57
N LEU A 663 -46.57 0.92 2.48
CA LEU A 663 -47.02 2.32 2.57
C LEU A 663 -48.43 2.48 3.16
N GLU A 664 -49.33 1.50 2.99
CA GLU A 664 -50.65 1.54 3.65
C GLU A 664 -50.53 1.30 5.16
N LEU A 665 -49.64 0.39 5.58
CA LEU A 665 -49.36 0.15 7.00
C LEU A 665 -48.84 1.41 7.71
N GLU A 666 -48.02 2.22 7.02
CA GLU A 666 -47.36 3.40 7.59
C GLU A 666 -48.10 4.72 7.33
N LYS A 667 -49.29 4.67 6.72
CA LYS A 667 -50.03 5.84 6.23
C LYS A 667 -50.22 6.95 7.25
N ASP A 668 -50.68 6.61 8.45
CA ASP A 668 -51.00 7.62 9.48
C ASP A 668 -49.73 8.40 9.89
N SER A 669 -48.60 7.70 10.04
CA SER A 669 -47.30 8.30 10.35
C SER A 669 -46.79 9.16 9.19
N LEU A 670 -46.87 8.67 7.95
CA LEU A 670 -46.40 9.39 6.77
C LEU A 670 -47.21 10.67 6.51
N VAL A 671 -48.52 10.64 6.75
CA VAL A 671 -49.41 11.80 6.60
C VAL A 671 -49.17 12.83 7.71
N ALA A 672 -49.02 12.40 8.96
CA ALA A 672 -48.84 13.31 10.10
C ALA A 672 -47.50 14.07 10.07
N ASN A 673 -46.44 13.42 9.58
CA ASN A 673 -45.07 13.95 9.65
C ASN A 673 -44.65 14.78 8.42
N ASN A 674 -45.55 15.07 7.48
CA ASN A 674 -45.22 15.76 6.23
C ASN A 674 -46.13 16.95 5.95
N GLU A 675 -45.56 18.02 5.40
CA GLU A 675 -46.32 19.16 4.89
C GLU A 675 -47.23 18.71 3.74
N ASN A 676 -48.52 19.09 3.80
CA ASN A 676 -49.56 18.60 2.89
C ASN A 676 -49.59 17.06 2.81
N GLY A 677 -49.32 16.36 3.92
CA GLY A 677 -49.05 14.93 3.95
C GLY A 677 -50.14 14.06 3.30
N LYS A 678 -51.41 14.43 3.42
CA LYS A 678 -52.53 13.73 2.76
C LYS A 678 -52.42 13.82 1.23
N GLU A 679 -52.23 15.01 0.69
CA GLU A 679 -52.08 15.24 -0.75
C GLU A 679 -50.82 14.55 -1.29
N LYS A 680 -49.71 14.65 -0.56
CA LYS A 680 -48.44 13.98 -0.89
C LYS A 680 -48.62 12.47 -1.00
N TYR A 681 -49.29 11.87 -0.01
CA TYR A 681 -49.56 10.43 0.04
C TYR A 681 -50.41 9.97 -1.14
N GLU A 682 -51.54 10.63 -1.38
CA GLU A 682 -52.45 10.29 -2.47
C GLU A 682 -51.76 10.37 -3.84
N ASN A 683 -50.92 11.39 -4.06
CA ASN A 683 -50.17 11.56 -5.31
C ASN A 683 -49.09 10.48 -5.51
N ILE A 684 -48.31 10.15 -4.46
CA ILE A 684 -47.29 9.10 -4.53
C ILE A 684 -47.92 7.73 -4.77
N ILE A 685 -49.01 7.39 -4.08
CA ILE A 685 -49.74 6.12 -4.29
C ILE A 685 -50.29 6.04 -5.72
N LYS A 686 -50.90 7.11 -6.24
CA LYS A 686 -51.39 7.17 -7.61
C LYS A 686 -50.25 6.94 -8.61
N TYR A 687 -49.11 7.59 -8.39
CA TYR A 687 -47.93 7.43 -9.23
C TYR A 687 -47.40 6.00 -9.23
N LEU A 688 -47.25 5.36 -8.07
CA LEU A 688 -46.76 3.97 -7.97
C LEU A 688 -47.72 2.96 -8.61
N LYS A 689 -49.04 3.17 -8.50
CA LYS A 689 -50.04 2.34 -9.20
C LYS A 689 -49.92 2.46 -10.72
N ASN A 690 -49.72 3.67 -11.23
CA ASN A 690 -49.50 3.90 -12.67
C ASN A 690 -48.18 3.27 -13.15
N ALA A 691 -47.11 3.38 -12.37
CA ALA A 691 -45.83 2.74 -12.67
C ALA A 691 -45.96 1.20 -12.73
N SER A 692 -46.69 0.60 -11.79
CA SER A 692 -46.99 -0.84 -11.79
C SER A 692 -47.74 -1.27 -13.06
N ALA A 693 -48.73 -0.49 -13.50
CA ALA A 693 -49.48 -0.76 -14.72
C ALA A 693 -48.60 -0.68 -15.98
N LEU A 694 -47.76 0.35 -16.10
CA LEU A 694 -46.82 0.53 -17.22
C LEU A 694 -45.82 -0.63 -17.34
N ILE A 695 -45.35 -1.18 -16.22
CA ILE A 695 -44.41 -2.30 -16.21
C ILE A 695 -45.09 -3.60 -16.66
N ASN A 696 -46.33 -3.85 -16.22
CA ASN A 696 -47.10 -5.01 -16.65
C ASN A 696 -47.32 -4.96 -18.18
N GLU A 697 -47.65 -3.79 -18.72
CA GLU A 697 -47.76 -3.58 -20.16
C GLU A 697 -46.41 -3.81 -20.88
N TYR A 698 -45.31 -3.26 -20.37
CA TYR A 698 -43.96 -3.45 -20.96
C TYR A 698 -43.50 -4.92 -20.96
N LEU A 699 -43.84 -5.70 -19.93
CA LEU A 699 -43.51 -7.13 -19.81
C LEU A 699 -44.35 -8.01 -20.73
N GLU A 700 -45.60 -7.62 -21.04
CA GLU A 700 -46.44 -8.28 -22.03
C GLU A 700 -45.86 -8.14 -23.45
N TYR A 701 -45.24 -7.00 -23.78
CA TYR A 701 -44.62 -6.76 -25.09
C TYR A 701 -43.16 -7.27 -25.21
N ASN A 702 -42.47 -7.61 -24.10
CA ASN A 702 -41.08 -8.10 -24.11
C ASN A 702 -40.88 -9.41 -23.29
N PRO A 703 -41.37 -10.56 -23.79
CA PRO A 703 -41.40 -11.84 -23.05
C PRO A 703 -40.02 -12.45 -22.73
N ARG A 704 -38.92 -11.95 -23.32
CA ARG A 704 -37.55 -12.37 -22.96
C ARG A 704 -37.10 -11.85 -21.59
N LEU A 705 -37.61 -10.68 -21.15
CA LEU A 705 -37.30 -10.09 -19.85
C LEU A 705 -38.14 -10.71 -18.71
N SER A 706 -39.36 -11.17 -19.01
CA SER A 706 -40.21 -11.87 -18.03
C SER A 706 -39.63 -13.22 -17.56
N LYS A 707 -38.85 -13.90 -18.42
CA LYS A 707 -38.14 -15.14 -18.06
C LYS A 707 -36.96 -14.91 -17.11
N LYS A 708 -36.23 -13.79 -17.22
CA LYS A 708 -35.16 -13.42 -16.26
C LYS A 708 -35.72 -13.18 -14.86
N ARG A 709 -36.88 -12.52 -14.76
CA ARG A 709 -37.59 -12.25 -13.50
C ARG A 709 -37.97 -13.51 -12.73
N LYS A 710 -38.38 -14.59 -13.43
CA LYS A 710 -38.76 -15.87 -12.81
C LYS A 710 -37.59 -16.72 -12.32
N CYS A 711 -36.35 -16.45 -12.75
CA CYS A 711 -35.18 -17.24 -12.34
C CYS A 711 -34.47 -16.70 -11.09
N THR A 712 -34.80 -15.49 -10.63
CA THR A 712 -34.21 -14.85 -9.44
C THR A 712 -35.03 -15.05 -8.16
N ASP A 713 -36.15 -15.77 -8.24
CA ASP A 713 -37.03 -16.10 -7.09
C ASP A 713 -36.69 -17.49 -6.46
N ILE A 714 -35.43 -17.95 -6.56
CA ILE A 714 -34.91 -19.12 -5.82
C ILE A 714 -33.77 -18.70 -4.90
#